data_AF-A0A023EVX2-F1
#
_entry.id   AF-A0A023EVX2-F1
#
_cell.length_a   1.000
_cell.length_b   1.000
_cell.length_c   1.000
_cell.angle_alpha   90.00
_cell.angle_beta   90.00
_cell.angle_gamma   90.00
#
_symmetry.space_group_name_H-M   'P 1'
#
loop_
_entity.id
_entity.type
_entity.pdbx_description
1 polymer ?
#
loop_
_entity_poly.entity_id
_entity_poly.type
_entity_poly.pdbx_seq_one_letter_code
_entity_poly.pdbx_strand_id
1 'polypeptide(L)'
;VVENLQDGLGVIYSDIYAGSVNTIKNSEFAANRGNGISIKQLGLKIHGSIIKDNRASGINHDAVISALEQREITSWFNMVPDFNVDDSDYRPIMLPRDAQNIDIDQWQVKHIITLPVQDEPVERMITIRCQPGYVIGIQLLNPIENRSTENIWIYDSLAGSSSSDIWQVKRDVSVFPLTTSSYGAILQYKSGHNAIGGAVLILRSIQAPIQNIYNRIVRGPVPTLQITSTKIQRNFRGITGTYYNRFLGEHSELYLRKANESIKLVNCEISHNREEAMFINSPFWDVHESNISEITIHVNNSMIRDNGRGIRQFSKDLRSSNNLFHYVLQDTTVESNSLGGLELSLPYVWQYNENFTHSVYLGNDTWVRNRKFGIIIDGHYAVVNVSSNIFMDNVCAHGLIGFKGMEKKMRIDNNRIVKNSGKYLIEFRSDSQSEILGEIPAIVAFNNIEGNEKVVSTRSEMRNFIRGDRGNAKDPTCVIGFGGVQKVRIYRNVISNNEQDYDLIAGIKSARLNNFLDVRENWWGSQDEEHIKTRIFDFDDWNNHAEAQYKPYLIEDSVDGSVSVVHSKNKSVDLDNLGGRIFEDLSIFRRDQPYVIKADITIMPGVTMNIYPGVVMEFAPNVGILALGTLVARGTRDGEIIMKPIQSASENLNRVERSLENMVNYDSIRLCANRNCSGSDQENDSIREGFLEYYNHTTLQWIPICDRRFTERNAQVVCRELGYDPLDVFFT
;
A
#
# COMPACT_ATOMS: atom_id res chain seq x y z
N VAL A 1 0.71 20.42 -31.18
CA VAL A 1 2.08 19.97 -31.52
C VAL A 1 1.99 18.54 -32.04
N VAL A 2 2.44 18.32 -33.28
CA VAL A 2 2.28 17.04 -33.97
C VAL A 2 3.61 16.64 -34.62
N GLU A 3 3.92 15.34 -34.66
CA GLU A 3 5.09 14.77 -35.34
C GLU A 3 6.46 15.31 -34.85
N ASN A 4 6.58 15.67 -33.58
CA ASN A 4 7.85 16.16 -33.05
C ASN A 4 8.90 15.04 -32.94
N LEU A 5 10.18 15.39 -33.12
CA LEU A 5 11.31 14.47 -32.98
C LEU A 5 11.59 14.08 -31.51
N GLN A 6 11.07 14.84 -30.56
CA GLN A 6 11.17 14.61 -29.12
C GLN A 6 9.77 14.66 -28.48
N ASP A 7 9.64 15.29 -27.30
CA ASP A 7 8.37 15.49 -26.61
C ASP A 7 7.54 16.60 -27.30
N GLY A 8 6.21 16.53 -27.20
CA GLY A 8 5.33 17.56 -27.75
C GLY A 8 5.43 18.89 -27.00
N LEU A 9 5.35 18.86 -25.67
CA LEU A 9 5.55 20.02 -24.80
C LEU A 9 6.36 19.62 -23.57
N GLY A 10 7.46 20.31 -23.30
CA GLY A 10 8.25 20.16 -22.08
C GLY A 10 8.02 21.34 -21.13
N VAL A 11 7.69 21.07 -19.87
CA VAL A 11 7.53 22.07 -18.82
C VAL A 11 8.46 21.76 -17.66
N ILE A 12 9.46 22.62 -17.46
CA ILE A 12 10.39 22.51 -16.32
C ILE A 12 9.76 23.11 -15.06
N TYR A 13 9.08 24.25 -15.20
CA TYR A 13 8.53 25.02 -14.09
C TYR A 13 7.13 25.52 -14.40
N SER A 14 6.28 25.60 -13.36
CA SER A 14 4.95 26.22 -13.41
C SER A 14 4.80 27.25 -12.29
N ASP A 15 4.28 28.45 -12.59
CA ASP A 15 3.98 29.46 -11.57
C ASP A 15 2.72 29.08 -10.80
N ILE A 16 2.88 28.41 -9.67
CA ILE A 16 1.76 27.79 -8.92
C ILE A 16 0.82 28.87 -8.36
N TYR A 17 1.30 30.10 -8.20
CA TYR A 17 0.51 31.22 -7.73
C TYR A 17 -0.24 31.95 -8.86
N ALA A 18 0.10 31.69 -10.13
CA ALA A 18 -0.60 32.25 -11.29
C ALA A 18 -1.90 31.50 -11.59
N GLY A 19 -3.05 32.12 -11.29
CA GLY A 19 -4.36 31.49 -11.51
C GLY A 19 -4.72 31.16 -12.97
N SER A 20 -4.20 31.92 -13.94
CA SER A 20 -4.60 31.84 -15.36
C SER A 20 -3.49 31.41 -16.33
N VAL A 21 -2.21 31.54 -15.96
CA VAL A 21 -1.08 31.41 -16.89
C VAL A 21 -0.77 29.94 -17.22
N ASN A 22 -0.97 29.03 -16.27
CA ASN A 22 -0.58 27.63 -16.42
C ASN A 22 -1.67 26.75 -17.05
N THR A 23 -2.32 27.21 -18.12
CA THR A 23 -3.46 26.50 -18.70
C THR A 23 -3.25 26.10 -20.16
N ILE A 24 -3.37 24.81 -20.44
CA ILE A 24 -3.40 24.23 -21.79
C ILE A 24 -4.86 23.92 -22.13
N LYS A 25 -5.43 24.62 -23.11
CA LYS A 25 -6.83 24.45 -23.51
C LYS A 25 -6.93 23.99 -24.96
N ASN A 26 -7.83 23.05 -25.23
CA ASN A 26 -8.25 22.64 -26.58
C ASN A 26 -7.07 22.38 -27.52
N SER A 27 -6.04 21.70 -27.00
CA SER A 27 -4.77 21.49 -27.70
C SER A 27 -4.62 20.03 -28.11
N GLU A 28 -3.89 19.81 -29.22
CA GLU A 28 -3.59 18.46 -29.70
C GLU A 28 -2.08 18.18 -29.60
N PHE A 29 -1.73 17.04 -28.98
CA PHE A 29 -0.36 16.52 -28.86
C PHE A 29 -0.31 15.12 -29.47
N ALA A 30 0.11 15.02 -30.73
CA ALA A 30 -0.03 13.80 -31.50
C ALA A 30 1.25 13.32 -32.21
N ALA A 31 1.40 12.00 -32.35
CA ALA A 31 2.45 11.39 -33.18
C ALA A 31 3.90 11.80 -32.84
N ASN A 32 4.16 12.23 -31.59
CA ASN A 32 5.50 12.62 -31.18
C ASN A 32 6.39 11.38 -30.96
N ARG A 33 7.69 11.50 -31.26
CA ARG A 33 8.66 10.41 -31.02
C ARG A 33 8.97 10.23 -29.52
N GLY A 34 8.78 11.26 -28.71
CA GLY A 34 8.82 11.22 -27.26
C GLY A 34 7.42 11.16 -26.64
N ASN A 35 7.25 11.87 -25.54
CA ASN A 35 5.98 12.01 -24.82
C ASN A 35 5.08 13.06 -25.46
N GLY A 36 3.77 13.02 -25.20
CA GLY A 36 2.87 14.10 -25.59
C GLY A 36 3.18 15.39 -24.80
N ILE A 37 3.16 15.29 -23.47
CA ILE A 37 3.51 16.36 -22.53
C ILE A 37 4.47 15.81 -21.49
N SER A 38 5.55 16.52 -21.20
CA SER A 38 6.59 16.16 -20.24
C SER A 38 6.72 17.26 -19.20
N ILE A 39 6.66 16.91 -17.91
CA ILE A 39 6.52 17.87 -16.82
C ILE A 39 7.49 17.52 -15.68
N LYS A 40 8.39 18.45 -15.34
CA LYS A 40 9.28 18.33 -14.17
C LYS A 40 8.59 18.76 -12.88
N GLN A 41 7.78 19.81 -12.92
CA GLN A 41 7.01 20.31 -11.76
C GLN A 41 5.51 20.35 -12.05
N LEU A 42 4.69 19.77 -11.16
CA LEU A 42 3.23 19.86 -11.26
C LEU A 42 2.73 21.30 -11.01
N GLY A 43 1.51 21.61 -11.47
CA GLY A 43 0.94 22.96 -11.38
C GLY A 43 0.26 23.46 -12.66
N LEU A 44 0.07 22.58 -13.65
CA LEU A 44 -0.62 22.88 -14.90
C LEU A 44 -2.09 22.45 -14.88
N LYS A 45 -2.90 23.17 -15.65
CA LYS A 45 -4.30 22.81 -15.94
C LYS A 45 -4.43 22.45 -17.42
N ILE A 46 -4.84 21.22 -17.71
CA ILE A 46 -5.10 20.72 -19.06
C ILE A 46 -6.62 20.54 -19.20
N HIS A 47 -7.20 21.18 -20.21
CA HIS A 47 -8.66 21.15 -20.43
C HIS A 47 -9.00 20.94 -21.91
N GLY A 48 -9.87 19.97 -22.21
CA GLY A 48 -10.43 19.79 -23.55
C GLY A 48 -9.42 19.36 -24.60
N SER A 49 -8.29 18.78 -24.20
CA SER A 49 -7.17 18.46 -25.08
C SER A 49 -7.22 17.01 -25.59
N ILE A 50 -6.47 16.73 -26.65
CA ILE A 50 -6.32 15.39 -27.23
C ILE A 50 -4.82 15.05 -27.26
N ILE A 51 -4.45 13.96 -26.60
CA ILE A 51 -3.07 13.47 -26.52
C ILE A 51 -3.06 12.05 -27.08
N LYS A 52 -2.49 11.87 -28.27
CA LYS A 52 -2.63 10.59 -28.98
C LYS A 52 -1.43 10.13 -29.77
N ASP A 53 -1.33 8.83 -29.98
CA ASP A 53 -0.40 8.24 -30.95
C ASP A 53 1.10 8.59 -30.67
N ASN A 54 1.46 8.94 -29.43
CA ASN A 54 2.84 9.24 -29.05
C ASN A 54 3.62 7.94 -28.78
N ARG A 55 4.89 7.90 -29.19
CA ARG A 55 5.74 6.70 -29.02
C ARG A 55 6.10 6.40 -27.56
N ALA A 56 6.07 7.41 -26.69
CA ALA A 56 6.24 7.26 -25.24
C ALA A 56 4.91 7.51 -24.50
N SER A 57 4.93 8.16 -23.34
CA SER A 57 3.73 8.41 -22.55
C SER A 57 2.90 9.55 -23.14
N GLY A 58 1.58 9.52 -22.96
CA GLY A 58 0.75 10.69 -23.25
C GLY A 58 1.17 11.88 -22.38
N ILE A 59 1.19 11.67 -21.06
CA ILE A 59 1.73 12.65 -20.10
C ILE A 59 2.80 11.95 -19.26
N ASN A 60 3.97 12.58 -19.13
CA ASN A 60 5.09 12.11 -18.33
C ASN A 60 5.44 13.14 -17.26
N HIS A 61 5.37 12.75 -16.00
CA HIS A 61 5.93 13.51 -14.89
C HIS A 61 7.21 12.85 -14.39
N ASP A 62 8.31 13.60 -14.48
CA ASP A 62 9.62 13.17 -14.01
C ASP A 62 10.35 14.38 -13.42
N ALA A 63 10.52 14.41 -12.10
CA ALA A 63 11.07 15.56 -11.38
C ALA A 63 12.60 15.75 -11.51
N VAL A 64 13.31 14.97 -12.33
CA VAL A 64 14.78 15.13 -12.49
C VAL A 64 15.12 16.41 -13.26
N ILE A 65 16.01 17.22 -12.69
CA ILE A 65 16.77 18.27 -13.38
C ILE A 65 18.24 17.87 -13.34
N SER A 66 18.87 17.76 -14.50
CA SER A 66 20.30 17.50 -14.61
C SER A 66 21.13 18.71 -14.16
N ALA A 67 22.38 18.47 -13.76
CA ALA A 67 23.30 19.56 -13.37
C ALA A 67 23.52 20.59 -14.50
N LEU A 68 23.41 20.19 -15.77
CA LEU A 68 23.49 21.09 -16.92
C LEU A 68 22.24 21.97 -17.02
N GLU A 69 21.05 21.37 -16.97
CA GLU A 69 19.78 22.10 -16.98
C GLU A 69 19.70 23.07 -15.79
N GLN A 70 20.18 22.66 -14.62
CA GLN A 70 20.21 23.51 -13.42
C GLN A 70 21.01 24.81 -13.63
N ARG A 71 22.15 24.73 -14.34
CA ARG A 71 22.97 25.92 -14.68
C ARG A 71 22.29 26.78 -15.74
N GLU A 72 21.57 26.15 -16.66
CA GLU A 72 20.84 26.84 -17.72
C GLU A 72 19.64 27.63 -17.16
N ILE A 73 18.91 27.09 -16.19
CA ILE A 73 17.74 27.76 -15.57
C ILE A 73 18.09 29.15 -15.07
N THR A 74 19.23 29.32 -14.41
CA THR A 74 19.67 30.64 -13.92
C THR A 74 19.86 31.64 -15.06
N SER A 75 20.34 31.19 -16.22
CA SER A 75 20.54 32.04 -17.39
C SER A 75 19.23 32.59 -17.96
N TRP A 76 18.12 31.84 -17.84
CA TRP A 76 16.80 32.29 -18.31
C TRP A 76 16.32 33.55 -17.59
N PHE A 77 16.78 33.75 -16.36
CA PHE A 77 16.42 34.92 -15.54
C PHE A 77 17.43 36.07 -15.66
N ASN A 78 18.58 35.83 -16.28
CA ASN A 78 19.60 36.83 -16.60
C ASN A 78 19.41 37.32 -18.05
N MET A 79 18.36 38.10 -18.32
CA MET A 79 18.14 38.65 -19.66
C MET A 79 19.19 39.71 -20.01
N VAL A 80 19.67 39.68 -21.26
CA VAL A 80 20.54 40.71 -21.84
C VAL A 80 19.72 42.00 -22.00
N PRO A 81 20.26 43.18 -21.63
CA PRO A 81 19.54 44.46 -21.71
C PRO A 81 18.99 44.85 -23.09
N ASP A 82 19.44 44.18 -24.17
CA ASP A 82 19.11 44.54 -25.56
C ASP A 82 17.76 43.99 -26.06
N PHE A 83 17.08 43.14 -25.29
CA PHE A 83 15.71 42.72 -25.57
C PHE A 83 14.74 43.69 -24.88
N ASN A 84 14.33 44.76 -25.58
CA ASN A 84 13.27 45.73 -25.23
C ASN A 84 12.85 45.74 -23.74
N VAL A 85 13.76 46.18 -22.87
CA VAL A 85 13.52 46.32 -21.42
C VAL A 85 12.48 47.41 -21.11
N ASP A 86 12.15 48.26 -22.09
CA ASP A 86 11.19 49.35 -21.92
C ASP A 86 9.71 48.93 -21.89
N ASP A 87 9.39 47.69 -22.31
CA ASP A 87 8.00 47.16 -22.31
C ASP A 87 7.76 46.05 -21.26
N SER A 88 8.78 45.66 -20.48
CA SER A 88 8.65 44.62 -19.44
C SER A 88 9.11 45.10 -18.07
N ASP A 89 8.25 45.01 -17.05
CA ASP A 89 8.55 45.27 -15.63
C ASP A 89 9.56 44.27 -15.01
N TYR A 90 10.28 43.52 -15.83
CA TYR A 90 11.17 42.44 -15.42
C TYR A 90 12.52 43.00 -14.96
N ARG A 91 12.69 43.17 -13.65
CA ARG A 91 13.96 43.55 -13.02
C ARG A 91 14.30 42.58 -11.89
N PRO A 92 15.19 41.60 -12.11
CA PRO A 92 15.61 40.68 -11.07
C PRO A 92 16.46 41.39 -10.00
N ILE A 93 16.29 40.96 -8.76
CA ILE A 93 17.02 41.44 -7.58
C ILE A 93 18.24 40.52 -7.41
N MET A 94 19.43 41.08 -7.52
CA MET A 94 20.67 40.32 -7.52
C MET A 94 21.34 40.38 -6.14
N LEU A 95 21.39 39.27 -5.41
CA LEU A 95 22.03 39.20 -4.10
C LEU A 95 23.51 38.79 -4.22
N PRO A 96 24.44 39.42 -3.48
CA PRO A 96 24.25 40.45 -2.45
C PRO A 96 24.36 41.91 -2.96
N ARG A 97 24.42 42.13 -4.27
CA ARG A 97 24.61 43.47 -4.88
C ARG A 97 23.48 44.42 -4.49
N ASP A 98 22.25 43.94 -4.59
CA ASP A 98 21.04 44.69 -4.30
C ASP A 98 20.64 44.41 -2.83
N ALA A 99 20.77 45.43 -1.97
CA ALA A 99 20.60 45.30 -0.51
C ALA A 99 19.39 46.08 0.04
N GLN A 100 18.53 46.59 -0.84
CA GLN A 100 17.36 47.38 -0.45
C GLN A 100 16.21 46.47 -0.02
N ASN A 101 15.31 47.02 0.80
CA ASN A 101 14.05 46.34 1.15
C ASN A 101 13.21 46.09 -0.11
N ILE A 102 12.47 44.99 -0.10
CA ILE A 102 11.67 44.52 -1.24
C ILE A 102 10.21 44.77 -0.93
N ASP A 103 9.63 45.79 -1.55
CA ASP A 103 8.19 46.01 -1.54
C ASP A 103 7.56 45.36 -2.77
N ILE A 104 6.55 44.52 -2.54
CA ILE A 104 5.83 43.78 -3.59
C ILE A 104 4.41 44.35 -3.68
N ASP A 105 4.12 45.00 -4.81
CA ASP A 105 2.80 45.52 -5.13
C ASP A 105 1.79 44.38 -5.41
N GLN A 106 0.50 44.73 -5.53
CA GLN A 106 -0.56 43.74 -5.73
C GLN A 106 -0.34 42.92 -7.00
N TRP A 107 -0.35 41.59 -6.88
CA TRP A 107 -0.12 40.62 -7.95
C TRP A 107 1.24 40.73 -8.65
N GLN A 108 2.15 41.57 -8.13
CA GLN A 108 3.48 41.77 -8.68
C GLN A 108 4.36 40.55 -8.38
N VAL A 109 5.24 40.23 -9.34
CA VAL A 109 6.22 39.15 -9.23
C VAL A 109 7.61 39.77 -9.17
N LYS A 110 8.43 39.33 -8.20
CA LYS A 110 9.85 39.69 -8.08
C LYS A 110 10.68 38.42 -8.14
N HIS A 111 11.82 38.49 -8.82
CA HIS A 111 12.77 37.40 -8.93
C HIS A 111 14.02 37.76 -8.13
N ILE A 112 14.47 36.86 -7.27
CA ILE A 112 15.73 36.98 -6.53
C ILE A 112 16.70 35.97 -7.12
N ILE A 113 17.89 36.44 -7.50
CA ILE A 113 18.96 35.62 -8.07
C ILE A 113 20.22 35.85 -7.24
N THR A 114 20.89 34.78 -6.81
CA THR A 114 22.18 34.90 -6.11
C THR A 114 23.34 34.99 -7.10
N LEU A 115 24.31 35.84 -6.79
CA LEU A 115 25.54 36.04 -7.55
C LEU A 115 26.72 35.32 -6.88
N PRO A 116 27.75 34.93 -7.67
CA PRO A 116 28.97 34.39 -7.12
C PRO A 116 29.69 35.41 -6.23
N VAL A 117 30.22 34.95 -5.09
CA VAL A 117 31.04 35.74 -4.17
C VAL A 117 32.24 34.89 -3.75
N GLN A 118 33.44 35.42 -3.95
CA GLN A 118 34.70 34.77 -3.58
C GLN A 118 35.38 35.53 -2.44
N ASP A 119 36.06 34.77 -1.58
CA ASP A 119 36.94 35.21 -0.49
C ASP A 119 36.22 35.87 0.70
N GLU A 120 35.76 37.12 0.55
CA GLU A 120 35.18 37.88 1.65
C GLU A 120 33.69 37.52 1.86
N PRO A 121 33.31 36.99 3.03
CA PRO A 121 31.93 36.62 3.29
C PRO A 121 31.06 37.87 3.43
N VAL A 122 29.99 37.90 2.65
CA VAL A 122 28.99 38.98 2.64
C VAL A 122 27.72 38.49 3.31
N GLU A 123 27.20 39.32 4.21
CA GLU A 123 25.90 39.13 4.85
C GLU A 123 24.95 40.28 4.50
N ARG A 124 23.70 39.93 4.20
CA ARG A 124 22.61 40.87 3.92
C ARG A 124 21.35 40.44 4.65
N MET A 125 20.64 41.41 5.20
CA MET A 125 19.33 41.23 5.80
C MET A 125 18.35 42.16 5.10
N ILE A 126 17.33 41.58 4.48
CA ILE A 126 16.40 42.28 3.58
C ILE A 126 15.00 42.07 4.11
N THR A 127 14.26 43.17 4.30
CA THR A 127 12.85 43.08 4.66
C THR A 127 12.02 42.99 3.40
N ILE A 128 11.17 41.97 3.29
CA ILE A 128 10.20 41.79 2.22
C ILE A 128 8.83 42.17 2.76
N ARG A 129 8.10 43.04 2.06
CA ARG A 129 6.78 43.52 2.48
C ARG A 129 5.82 43.50 1.29
N CYS A 130 4.54 43.27 1.59
CA CYS A 130 3.44 43.48 0.67
C CYS A 130 2.32 44.27 1.37
N GLN A 131 1.32 44.69 0.62
CA GLN A 131 0.20 45.46 1.17
C GLN A 131 -0.62 44.63 2.18
N PRO A 132 -1.13 45.24 3.27
CA PRO A 132 -2.02 44.57 4.21
C PRO A 132 -3.24 43.95 3.49
N GLY A 133 -3.56 42.70 3.81
CA GLY A 133 -4.57 41.89 3.12
C GLY A 133 -3.99 40.89 2.10
N TYR A 134 -2.70 40.99 1.83
CA TYR A 134 -1.92 40.02 1.04
C TYR A 134 -0.88 39.32 1.91
N VAL A 135 -0.44 38.15 1.46
CA VAL A 135 0.72 37.40 1.99
C VAL A 135 1.72 37.15 0.86
N ILE A 136 2.95 36.82 1.21
CA ILE A 136 4.05 36.60 0.27
C ILE A 136 4.09 35.10 -0.06
N GLY A 137 3.78 34.76 -1.31
CA GLY A 137 4.05 33.45 -1.91
C GLY A 137 5.50 33.37 -2.35
N ILE A 138 6.19 32.32 -1.91
CA ILE A 138 7.60 32.06 -2.20
C ILE A 138 7.70 30.74 -2.94
N GLN A 139 8.38 30.74 -4.09
CA GLN A 139 8.66 29.56 -4.88
C GLN A 139 10.15 29.46 -5.19
N LEU A 140 10.73 28.29 -4.91
CA LEU A 140 12.13 27.99 -5.20
C LEU A 140 12.21 27.31 -6.57
N LEU A 141 12.86 27.97 -7.52
CA LEU A 141 13.03 27.46 -8.88
C LEU A 141 14.34 26.70 -9.04
N ASN A 142 15.41 27.34 -8.58
CA ASN A 142 16.74 26.77 -8.59
C ASN A 142 17.29 26.80 -7.17
N PRO A 143 17.47 25.64 -6.51
CA PRO A 143 18.05 25.58 -5.18
C PRO A 143 19.54 25.92 -5.21
N ILE A 144 20.06 26.26 -4.04
CA ILE A 144 21.48 26.50 -3.83
C ILE A 144 22.27 25.23 -4.15
N GLU A 145 23.30 25.35 -5.00
CA GLU A 145 24.19 24.21 -5.30
C GLU A 145 24.84 23.68 -4.01
N ASN A 146 24.90 22.35 -3.86
CA ASN A 146 25.37 21.73 -2.61
C ASN A 146 26.79 22.17 -2.21
N ARG A 147 27.68 22.33 -3.20
CA ARG A 147 29.07 22.80 -3.05
C ARG A 147 29.21 24.30 -2.75
N SER A 148 28.16 25.09 -2.91
CA SER A 148 28.17 26.53 -2.58
C SER A 148 28.14 26.73 -1.06
N THR A 149 28.92 27.67 -0.54
CA THR A 149 28.87 28.03 0.89
C THR A 149 27.69 28.94 1.24
N GLU A 150 26.95 29.42 0.23
CA GLU A 150 25.87 30.36 0.46
C GLU A 150 24.69 29.71 1.20
N ASN A 151 23.96 30.53 1.95
CA ASN A 151 22.74 30.14 2.63
C ASN A 151 21.76 31.31 2.65
N ILE A 152 20.48 30.97 2.53
CA ILE A 152 19.37 31.89 2.66
C ILE A 152 18.46 31.37 3.77
N TRP A 153 18.17 32.23 4.74
CA TRP A 153 17.15 32.02 5.77
C TRP A 153 15.98 32.97 5.51
N ILE A 154 14.78 32.44 5.61
CA ILE A 154 13.54 33.20 5.51
C ILE A 154 12.83 33.10 6.85
N TYR A 155 12.66 34.24 7.50
CA TYR A 155 11.96 34.38 8.77
C TYR A 155 10.53 34.83 8.50
N ASP A 156 9.55 34.05 8.95
CA ASP A 156 8.13 34.37 8.83
C ASP A 156 7.66 35.38 9.88
N SER A 157 8.42 36.46 10.05
CA SER A 157 8.06 37.58 10.91
C SER A 157 8.83 38.83 10.53
N LEU A 158 8.22 39.98 10.78
CA LEU A 158 8.88 41.29 10.66
C LEU A 158 9.74 41.64 11.89
N ALA A 159 9.58 40.91 12.99
CA ALA A 159 10.30 41.16 14.24
C ALA A 159 11.54 40.24 14.43
N GLY A 160 11.75 39.26 13.53
CA GLY A 160 12.87 38.32 13.62
C GLY A 160 12.88 37.50 14.91
N SER A 161 11.73 37.25 15.53
CA SER A 161 11.66 36.53 16.79
C SER A 161 12.01 35.05 16.61
N SER A 162 12.69 34.46 17.59
CA SER A 162 13.00 33.02 17.61
C SER A 162 11.76 32.11 17.73
N SER A 163 10.57 32.70 17.91
CA SER A 163 9.28 32.02 17.94
C SER A 163 8.60 31.90 16.58
N SER A 164 9.09 32.57 15.53
CA SER A 164 8.54 32.45 14.17
C SER A 164 9.11 31.25 13.41
N ASP A 165 8.37 30.73 12.43
CA ASP A 165 8.87 29.71 11.51
C ASP A 165 10.10 30.25 10.74
N ILE A 166 11.18 29.44 10.70
CA ILE A 166 12.42 29.77 10.01
C ILE A 166 12.68 28.69 8.97
N TRP A 167 12.79 29.09 7.70
CA TRP A 167 13.09 28.18 6.60
C TRP A 167 14.50 28.42 6.08
N GLN A 168 15.33 27.38 6.08
CA GLN A 168 16.65 27.42 5.47
C GLN A 168 16.57 26.87 4.05
N VAL A 169 16.71 27.73 3.04
CA VAL A 169 16.50 27.37 1.61
C VAL A 169 17.39 26.21 1.14
N LYS A 170 18.61 26.09 1.68
CA LYS A 170 19.54 25.00 1.32
C LYS A 170 19.12 23.63 1.87
N ARG A 171 18.43 23.60 3.02
CA ARG A 171 18.03 22.36 3.72
C ARG A 171 16.57 22.00 3.46
N ASP A 172 15.68 22.99 3.53
CA ASP A 172 14.23 22.81 3.58
C ASP A 172 13.60 22.94 2.17
N VAL A 173 14.21 22.31 1.16
CA VAL A 173 13.86 22.45 -0.26
C VAL A 173 12.42 21.98 -0.55
N SER A 174 11.95 20.95 0.14
CA SER A 174 10.61 20.37 -0.07
C SER A 174 9.46 21.25 0.38
N VAL A 175 9.71 22.22 1.27
CA VAL A 175 8.67 23.10 1.81
C VAL A 175 8.17 24.10 0.76
N PHE A 176 8.99 24.39 -0.27
CA PHE A 176 8.60 25.31 -1.34
C PHE A 176 7.80 24.60 -2.44
N PRO A 177 6.65 25.14 -2.89
CA PRO A 177 6.16 26.50 -2.65
C PRO A 177 5.50 26.70 -1.26
N LEU A 178 5.72 27.85 -0.65
CA LEU A 178 5.14 28.21 0.65
C LEU A 178 4.66 29.66 0.69
N THR A 179 3.78 29.97 1.64
CA THR A 179 3.25 31.31 1.86
C THR A 179 3.57 31.77 3.27
N THR A 180 3.89 33.05 3.43
CA THR A 180 4.10 33.67 4.75
C THR A 180 2.79 33.74 5.54
N SER A 181 2.88 33.73 6.87
CA SER A 181 1.73 33.92 7.76
C SER A 181 1.23 35.36 7.79
N SER A 182 2.11 36.31 7.47
CA SER A 182 1.82 37.75 7.51
C SER A 182 2.21 38.44 6.21
N TYR A 183 1.93 39.75 6.12
CA TYR A 183 2.26 40.59 4.97
C TYR A 183 3.75 40.93 4.84
N GLY A 184 4.61 40.42 5.73
CA GLY A 184 6.05 40.68 5.67
C GLY A 184 6.90 39.52 6.19
N ALA A 185 8.11 39.42 5.66
CA ALA A 185 9.13 38.43 6.02
C ALA A 185 10.53 39.04 5.97
N ILE A 186 11.49 38.43 6.67
CA ILE A 186 12.89 38.82 6.59
C ILE A 186 13.67 37.75 5.85
N LEU A 187 14.43 38.15 4.84
CA LEU A 187 15.38 37.30 4.13
C LEU A 187 16.80 37.64 4.59
N GLN A 188 17.49 36.67 5.17
CA GLN A 188 18.90 36.76 5.52
C GLN A 188 19.72 35.93 4.53
N TYR A 189 20.62 36.59 3.82
CA TYR A 189 21.58 35.97 2.91
C TYR A 189 22.97 36.00 3.52
N LYS A 190 23.66 34.85 3.52
CA LYS A 190 25.09 34.75 3.84
C LYS A 190 25.80 34.04 2.71
N SER A 191 26.81 34.66 2.10
CA SER A 191 27.57 34.04 1.02
C SER A 191 28.54 32.96 1.52
N GLY A 192 29.13 33.15 2.70
CA GLY A 192 30.33 32.41 3.10
C GLY A 192 31.53 32.73 2.18
N HIS A 193 32.56 31.89 2.20
CA HIS A 193 33.83 32.13 1.51
C HIS A 193 33.84 31.75 0.02
N ASN A 194 32.91 30.90 -0.41
CA ASN A 194 32.82 30.39 -1.79
C ASN A 194 31.35 30.22 -2.19
N ALA A 195 30.66 31.34 -2.39
CA ALA A 195 29.32 31.33 -2.96
C ALA A 195 29.42 31.20 -4.48
N ILE A 196 28.82 30.15 -5.01
CA ILE A 196 28.78 29.90 -6.46
C ILE A 196 27.68 30.76 -7.10
N GLY A 197 26.63 31.07 -6.35
CA GLY A 197 25.46 31.79 -6.85
C GLY A 197 24.58 30.90 -7.73
N GLY A 198 23.56 31.52 -8.31
CA GLY A 198 22.63 30.89 -9.25
C GLY A 198 21.37 30.31 -8.61
N ALA A 199 21.16 30.46 -7.30
CA ALA A 199 19.87 30.16 -6.71
C ALA A 199 18.82 31.17 -7.20
N VAL A 200 17.61 30.69 -7.49
CA VAL A 200 16.51 31.51 -8.02
C VAL A 200 15.26 31.31 -7.18
N LEU A 201 14.80 32.40 -6.55
CA LEU A 201 13.58 32.49 -5.77
C LEU A 201 12.60 33.43 -6.46
N ILE A 202 11.33 33.03 -6.53
CA ILE A 202 10.22 33.88 -6.96
C ILE A 202 9.43 34.30 -5.74
N LEU A 203 9.18 35.60 -5.64
CA LEU A 203 8.30 36.21 -4.66
C LEU A 203 7.08 36.79 -5.37
N ARG A 204 5.90 36.53 -4.83
CA ARG A 204 4.63 37.05 -5.35
C ARG A 204 3.71 37.46 -4.22
N SER A 205 3.02 38.57 -4.36
CA SER A 205 1.92 38.90 -3.45
C SER A 205 0.66 38.11 -3.87
N ILE A 206 0.08 37.39 -2.91
CA ILE A 206 -1.17 36.66 -3.08
C ILE A 206 -2.19 37.12 -2.03
N GLN A 207 -3.47 37.08 -2.37
CA GLN A 207 -4.50 37.43 -1.39
C GLN A 207 -4.43 36.47 -0.21
N ALA A 208 -4.47 37.01 1.02
CA ALA A 208 -4.40 36.20 2.22
C ALA A 208 -5.51 35.13 2.21
N PRO A 209 -5.18 33.83 2.34
CA PRO A 209 -6.20 32.79 2.33
C PRO A 209 -7.15 32.96 3.51
N ILE A 210 -8.46 32.81 3.26
CA ILE A 210 -9.49 32.88 4.29
C ILE A 210 -9.25 31.73 5.27
N GLN A 211 -8.83 32.03 6.50
CA GLN A 211 -8.57 31.03 7.52
C GLN A 211 -9.90 30.51 8.10
N ASN A 212 -10.42 29.43 7.52
CA ASN A 212 -11.63 28.75 8.01
C ASN A 212 -11.34 27.71 9.12
N ILE A 213 -10.07 27.54 9.53
CA ILE A 213 -9.68 26.55 10.56
C ILE A 213 -8.89 27.29 11.63
N TYR A 214 -9.39 27.24 12.88
CA TYR A 214 -8.72 27.82 14.04
C TYR A 214 -7.31 27.20 14.20
N ASN A 215 -6.27 28.03 14.23
CA ASN A 215 -4.86 27.64 14.43
C ASN A 215 -4.20 26.76 13.35
N ARG A 216 -4.73 26.66 12.12
CA ARG A 216 -4.03 25.98 11.01
C ARG A 216 -3.76 26.94 9.84
N ILE A 217 -2.53 27.43 9.75
CA ILE A 217 -2.06 28.20 8.60
C ILE A 217 -1.88 27.21 7.43
N VAL A 218 -2.61 27.42 6.33
CA VAL A 218 -2.39 26.67 5.08
C VAL A 218 -1.02 27.08 4.53
N ARG A 219 -0.05 26.17 4.61
CA ARG A 219 1.33 26.40 4.14
C ARG A 219 1.39 26.26 2.61
N GLY A 220 0.98 27.31 1.90
CA GLY A 220 1.07 27.42 0.45
C GLY A 220 0.13 26.51 -0.38
N PRO A 221 0.02 26.78 -1.69
CA PRO A 221 -0.76 25.96 -2.62
C PRO A 221 -0.04 24.65 -2.94
N VAL A 222 -0.80 23.56 -3.06
CA VAL A 222 -0.27 22.25 -3.48
C VAL A 222 -0.05 22.24 -5.00
N PRO A 223 1.18 21.98 -5.49
CA PRO A 223 1.45 21.70 -6.91
C PRO A 223 0.50 20.63 -7.44
N THR A 224 -0.44 21.03 -8.29
CA THR A 224 -1.53 20.16 -8.77
C THR A 224 -1.57 20.17 -10.29
N LEU A 225 -1.41 19.00 -10.90
CA LEU A 225 -1.72 18.78 -12.31
C LEU A 225 -3.20 18.43 -12.44
N GLN A 226 -3.99 19.36 -12.96
CA GLN A 226 -5.42 19.16 -13.16
C GLN A 226 -5.71 18.87 -14.63
N ILE A 227 -6.25 17.69 -14.93
CA ILE A 227 -6.61 17.25 -16.28
C ILE A 227 -8.12 17.10 -16.32
N THR A 228 -8.76 17.79 -17.27
CA THR A 228 -10.22 17.88 -17.38
C THR A 228 -10.66 17.65 -18.81
N SER A 229 -11.70 16.85 -19.02
CA SER A 229 -12.34 16.66 -20.34
C SER A 229 -11.33 16.32 -21.45
N THR A 230 -10.28 15.56 -21.13
CA THR A 230 -9.13 15.31 -22.02
C THR A 230 -9.07 13.85 -22.42
N LYS A 231 -8.72 13.59 -23.68
CA LYS A 231 -8.57 12.24 -24.24
C LYS A 231 -7.11 11.88 -24.39
N ILE A 232 -6.68 10.80 -23.72
CA ILE A 232 -5.30 10.27 -23.74
C ILE A 232 -5.34 8.87 -24.32
N GLN A 233 -5.05 8.76 -25.63
CA GLN A 233 -5.32 7.52 -26.36
C GLN A 233 -4.18 7.03 -27.26
N ARG A 234 -4.02 5.71 -27.41
CA ARG A 234 -3.05 5.11 -28.34
C ARG A 234 -1.59 5.54 -28.13
N ASN A 235 -1.21 5.87 -26.91
CA ASN A 235 0.18 6.13 -26.55
C ASN A 235 0.84 4.83 -26.07
N PHE A 236 2.16 4.82 -25.84
CA PHE A 236 2.80 3.67 -25.20
C PHE A 236 2.27 3.46 -23.78
N ARG A 237 2.18 4.53 -22.99
CA ARG A 237 1.50 4.61 -21.69
C ARG A 237 0.59 5.82 -21.65
N GLY A 238 -0.49 5.77 -20.89
CA GLY A 238 -1.38 6.92 -20.72
C GLY A 238 -0.69 8.05 -19.93
N ILE A 239 -0.54 7.85 -18.62
CA ILE A 239 0.14 8.79 -17.72
C ILE A 239 1.25 8.07 -16.97
N THR A 240 2.45 8.64 -16.96
CA THR A 240 3.59 8.14 -16.17
C THR A 240 3.97 9.18 -15.12
N GLY A 241 4.20 8.76 -13.87
CA GLY A 241 4.71 9.61 -12.80
C GLY A 241 5.88 8.93 -12.07
N THR A 242 7.01 9.63 -11.94
CA THR A 242 8.20 9.13 -11.24
C THR A 242 8.48 9.97 -10.00
N TYR A 243 8.44 9.32 -8.84
CA TYR A 243 8.62 9.95 -7.54
C TYR A 243 9.87 9.41 -6.84
N TYR A 244 10.82 10.30 -6.59
CA TYR A 244 12.13 9.96 -6.04
C TYR A 244 12.11 9.98 -4.51
N ASN A 245 12.97 9.19 -3.85
CA ASN A 245 13.08 9.19 -2.38
C ASN A 245 14.09 10.21 -1.84
N ARG A 246 14.92 10.82 -2.68
CA ARG A 246 15.99 11.77 -2.34
C ARG A 246 15.85 13.09 -3.09
N PHE A 247 16.53 14.15 -2.64
CA PHE A 247 16.55 15.47 -3.32
C PHE A 247 17.70 15.64 -4.31
N LEU A 248 18.79 14.91 -4.12
CA LEU A 248 19.99 15.00 -4.93
C LEU A 248 20.37 13.61 -5.44
N GLY A 249 20.76 13.54 -6.72
CA GLY A 249 21.34 12.36 -7.34
C GLY A 249 22.85 12.29 -7.16
N GLU A 250 23.43 11.15 -7.53
CA GLU A 250 24.88 10.89 -7.44
C GLU A 250 25.71 11.79 -8.36
N HIS A 251 25.13 12.22 -9.49
CA HIS A 251 25.78 13.06 -10.50
C HIS A 251 25.39 14.53 -10.36
N SER A 252 25.03 14.98 -9.15
CA SER A 252 24.51 16.33 -8.88
C SER A 252 23.21 16.65 -9.63
N GLU A 253 22.42 15.63 -9.94
CA GLU A 253 21.03 15.82 -10.38
C GLU A 253 20.20 16.34 -9.22
N LEU A 254 19.22 17.18 -9.53
CA LEU A 254 18.25 17.67 -8.57
C LEU A 254 16.91 17.01 -8.84
N TYR A 255 16.29 16.46 -7.80
CA TYR A 255 14.91 15.97 -7.86
C TYR A 255 14.00 17.05 -7.28
N LEU A 256 13.13 17.66 -8.11
CA LEU A 256 12.20 18.75 -7.74
C LEU A 256 11.03 18.30 -6.85
N ARG A 257 11.35 17.50 -5.84
CA ARG A 257 10.39 16.89 -4.96
C ARG A 257 9.75 17.93 -4.03
N LYS A 258 8.45 17.82 -3.80
CA LYS A 258 7.67 18.74 -2.96
C LYS A 258 7.07 18.01 -1.77
N ALA A 259 6.77 18.75 -0.70
CA ALA A 259 6.13 18.17 0.47
C ALA A 259 4.76 17.56 0.11
N ASN A 260 3.97 18.23 -0.73
CA ASN A 260 2.70 17.74 -1.23
C ASN A 260 2.63 17.91 -2.75
N GLU A 261 2.16 16.90 -3.47
CA GLU A 261 1.95 16.94 -4.92
C GLU A 261 0.67 16.19 -5.28
N SER A 262 -0.05 16.67 -6.29
CA SER A 262 -1.25 15.96 -6.74
C SER A 262 -1.47 15.94 -8.25
N ILE A 263 -2.02 14.83 -8.72
CA ILE A 263 -2.51 14.65 -10.09
C ILE A 263 -4.01 14.38 -9.99
N LYS A 264 -4.82 15.24 -10.63
CA LYS A 264 -6.28 15.16 -10.59
C LYS A 264 -6.85 15.05 -12.00
N LEU A 265 -7.59 13.98 -12.26
CA LEU A 265 -8.30 13.72 -13.50
C LEU A 265 -9.81 13.83 -13.28
N VAL A 266 -10.50 14.57 -14.14
CA VAL A 266 -11.95 14.72 -14.09
C VAL A 266 -12.52 14.64 -15.50
N ASN A 267 -13.51 13.79 -15.75
CA ASN A 267 -14.14 13.64 -17.07
C ASN A 267 -13.14 13.26 -18.17
N CYS A 268 -12.11 12.48 -17.84
CA CYS A 268 -11.05 12.10 -18.78
C CYS A 268 -11.30 10.72 -19.39
N GLU A 269 -10.75 10.52 -20.59
CA GLU A 269 -10.73 9.20 -21.25
C GLU A 269 -9.27 8.77 -21.43
N ILE A 270 -8.88 7.65 -20.83
CA ILE A 270 -7.58 7.01 -21.02
C ILE A 270 -7.81 5.68 -21.73
N SER A 271 -7.53 5.61 -23.02
CA SER A 271 -7.93 4.43 -23.80
C SER A 271 -6.92 3.95 -24.85
N HIS A 272 -6.95 2.66 -25.16
CA HIS A 272 -6.12 2.06 -26.22
C HIS A 272 -4.61 2.28 -26.06
N ASN A 273 -4.11 2.59 -24.86
CA ASN A 273 -2.67 2.69 -24.65
C ASN A 273 -2.05 1.30 -24.63
N ARG A 274 -0.82 1.16 -25.14
CA ARG A 274 -0.19 -0.15 -25.38
C ARG A 274 0.11 -0.90 -24.08
N GLU A 275 0.56 -0.19 -23.05
CA GLU A 275 0.89 -0.72 -21.72
C GLU A 275 -0.11 -0.18 -20.68
N GLU A 276 0.36 0.42 -19.58
CA GLU A 276 -0.48 0.95 -18.52
C GLU A 276 -1.26 2.20 -18.93
N ALA A 277 -2.52 2.28 -18.48
CA ALA A 277 -3.28 3.52 -18.47
C ALA A 277 -2.62 4.57 -17.55
N MET A 278 -2.15 4.14 -16.38
CA MET A 278 -1.38 4.96 -15.47
C MET A 278 -0.28 4.14 -14.80
N PHE A 279 0.95 4.63 -14.86
CA PHE A 279 2.11 4.00 -14.26
C PHE A 279 2.83 4.95 -13.29
N ILE A 280 2.87 4.58 -12.02
CA ILE A 280 3.55 5.33 -10.96
C ILE A 280 4.77 4.55 -10.51
N ASN A 281 5.93 5.21 -10.49
CA ASN A 281 7.20 4.56 -10.23
C ASN A 281 7.98 5.28 -9.12
N SER A 282 8.52 4.50 -8.18
CA SER A 282 9.49 4.96 -7.18
C SER A 282 10.80 4.16 -7.34
N PRO A 283 11.78 4.68 -8.10
CA PRO A 283 12.88 3.88 -8.66
C PRO A 283 14.10 3.69 -7.75
N PHE A 284 14.32 4.54 -6.74
CA PHE A 284 15.55 4.51 -5.93
C PHE A 284 15.25 4.24 -4.46
N TRP A 285 16.17 3.55 -3.79
CA TRP A 285 16.23 3.56 -2.34
C TRP A 285 16.95 4.83 -1.86
N ASP A 286 16.63 5.30 -0.67
CA ASP A 286 17.40 6.33 0.00
C ASP A 286 17.79 5.84 1.39
N VAL A 287 19.09 5.94 1.69
CA VAL A 287 19.64 5.65 3.02
C VAL A 287 19.45 6.85 3.95
N HIS A 288 19.32 8.04 3.36
CA HIS A 288 19.19 9.28 4.10
C HIS A 288 17.75 9.57 4.45
N GLU A 289 17.55 9.99 5.70
CA GLU A 289 16.27 10.48 6.18
C GLU A 289 15.99 11.84 5.55
N SER A 290 14.94 11.90 4.73
CA SER A 290 14.44 13.12 4.10
C SER A 290 12.99 13.35 4.51
N ASN A 291 12.53 14.60 4.46
CA ASN A 291 11.13 14.93 4.72
C ASN A 291 10.18 14.11 3.81
N ILE A 292 9.04 13.73 4.37
CA ILE A 292 8.00 12.99 3.64
C ILE A 292 7.40 13.86 2.52
N SER A 293 7.11 13.22 1.40
CA SER A 293 6.36 13.77 0.29
C SER A 293 5.03 13.04 0.15
N GLU A 294 3.92 13.75 0.32
CA GLU A 294 2.56 13.24 0.13
C GLU A 294 2.12 13.41 -1.33
N ILE A 295 1.82 12.29 -1.97
CA ILE A 295 1.50 12.19 -3.39
C ILE A 295 0.06 11.71 -3.51
N THR A 296 -0.81 12.58 -4.03
CA THR A 296 -2.23 12.27 -4.21
C THR A 296 -2.58 12.10 -5.69
N ILE A 297 -3.15 10.95 -6.03
CA ILE A 297 -3.65 10.65 -7.37
C ILE A 297 -5.16 10.50 -7.28
N HIS A 298 -5.87 11.40 -7.94
CA HIS A 298 -7.32 11.46 -7.93
C HIS A 298 -7.85 11.26 -9.36
N VAL A 299 -8.63 10.22 -9.58
CA VAL A 299 -9.36 9.96 -10.83
C VAL A 299 -10.86 10.01 -10.53
N ASN A 300 -11.57 10.93 -11.17
CA ASN A 300 -12.99 11.17 -10.92
C ASN A 300 -13.78 11.19 -12.23
N ASN A 301 -14.94 10.54 -12.24
CA ASN A 301 -15.90 10.54 -13.36
C ASN A 301 -15.20 10.31 -14.72
N SER A 302 -14.28 9.36 -14.76
CA SER A 302 -13.39 9.14 -15.90
C SER A 302 -13.53 7.72 -16.43
N MET A 303 -12.97 7.47 -17.62
CA MET A 303 -13.06 6.19 -18.31
C MET A 303 -11.67 5.67 -18.64
N ILE A 304 -11.35 4.48 -18.12
CA ILE A 304 -10.08 3.76 -18.36
C ILE A 304 -10.41 2.47 -19.10
N ARG A 305 -10.22 2.46 -20.43
CA ARG A 305 -10.69 1.35 -21.26
C ARG A 305 -9.73 0.88 -22.33
N ASP A 306 -9.78 -0.40 -22.66
CA ASP A 306 -9.06 -0.97 -23.80
C ASP A 306 -7.53 -0.76 -23.73
N ASN A 307 -6.96 -0.58 -22.53
CA ASN A 307 -5.51 -0.44 -22.37
C ASN A 307 -4.83 -1.81 -22.20
N GLY A 308 -3.52 -1.87 -22.44
CA GLY A 308 -2.70 -3.04 -22.15
C GLY A 308 -2.78 -3.44 -20.68
N ARG A 309 -2.76 -2.45 -19.78
CA ARG A 309 -2.96 -2.60 -18.33
C ARG A 309 -3.72 -1.42 -17.73
N GLY A 310 -4.37 -1.63 -16.58
CA GLY A 310 -5.03 -0.57 -15.81
C GLY A 310 -4.05 0.38 -15.11
N ILE A 311 -4.22 0.57 -13.80
CA ILE A 311 -3.37 1.43 -12.97
C ILE A 311 -2.35 0.57 -12.22
N ARG A 312 -1.08 0.95 -12.29
CA ARG A 312 -0.01 0.25 -11.58
C ARG A 312 0.93 1.22 -10.88
N GLN A 313 1.20 0.94 -9.62
CA GLN A 313 2.25 1.57 -8.85
C GLN A 313 3.33 0.55 -8.50
N PHE A 314 4.58 0.90 -8.80
CA PHE A 314 5.75 0.10 -8.51
C PHE A 314 6.73 0.88 -7.64
N SER A 315 7.15 0.27 -6.54
CA SER A 315 8.23 0.78 -5.68
C SER A 315 9.37 -0.22 -5.69
N LYS A 316 10.59 0.23 -6.04
CA LYS A 316 11.77 -0.65 -6.05
C LYS A 316 12.17 -1.07 -4.64
N ASP A 317 12.09 -0.15 -3.69
CA ASP A 317 12.33 -0.44 -2.27
C ASP A 317 11.02 -0.34 -1.49
N LEU A 318 10.68 -1.43 -0.83
CA LEU A 318 9.51 -1.54 0.05
C LEU A 318 9.87 -1.30 1.52
N ARG A 319 11.15 -1.16 1.88
CA ARG A 319 11.62 -1.09 3.28
C ARG A 319 11.88 0.31 3.79
N SER A 320 12.25 1.26 2.93
CA SER A 320 12.47 2.65 3.32
C SER A 320 12.06 3.59 2.20
N SER A 321 10.95 4.30 2.40
CA SER A 321 10.50 5.33 1.49
C SER A 321 10.14 6.61 2.23
N ASN A 322 10.46 7.71 1.57
CA ASN A 322 10.09 9.05 1.96
C ASN A 322 8.77 9.46 1.27
N ASN A 323 8.14 8.61 0.45
CA ASN A 323 6.95 8.91 -0.36
C ASN A 323 5.69 8.28 0.27
N LEU A 324 4.69 9.11 0.52
CA LEU A 324 3.38 8.69 1.01
C LEU A 324 2.34 8.80 -0.11
N PHE A 325 1.82 7.66 -0.57
CA PHE A 325 0.85 7.62 -1.66
C PHE A 325 -0.61 7.58 -1.18
N HIS A 326 -1.45 8.39 -1.84
CA HIS A 326 -2.90 8.43 -1.70
C HIS A 326 -3.57 8.22 -3.07
N TYR A 327 -4.40 7.20 -3.19
CA TYR A 327 -5.18 6.91 -4.38
C TYR A 327 -6.67 7.15 -4.11
N VAL A 328 -7.31 7.94 -4.95
CA VAL A 328 -8.75 8.21 -4.90
C VAL A 328 -9.33 7.98 -6.28
N LEU A 329 -10.02 6.86 -6.46
CA LEU A 329 -10.85 6.59 -7.63
C LEU A 329 -12.30 6.74 -7.21
N GLN A 330 -13.05 7.53 -7.98
CA GLN A 330 -14.45 7.75 -7.74
C GLN A 330 -15.24 7.89 -9.05
N ASP A 331 -16.43 7.31 -9.09
CA ASP A 331 -17.35 7.40 -10.24
C ASP A 331 -16.67 6.99 -11.57
N THR A 332 -15.65 6.13 -11.51
CA THR A 332 -14.78 5.82 -12.65
C THR A 332 -15.12 4.45 -13.22
N THR A 333 -15.13 4.36 -14.56
CA THR A 333 -15.35 3.08 -15.26
C THR A 333 -14.01 2.54 -15.77
N VAL A 334 -13.67 1.32 -15.37
CA VAL A 334 -12.48 0.59 -15.81
C VAL A 334 -12.92 -0.67 -16.55
N GLU A 335 -12.81 -0.65 -17.89
CA GLU A 335 -13.35 -1.73 -18.72
C GLU A 335 -12.40 -2.27 -19.79
N SER A 336 -12.56 -3.55 -20.13
CA SER A 336 -11.92 -4.18 -21.30
C SER A 336 -10.39 -4.07 -21.34
N ASN A 337 -9.72 -3.85 -20.20
CA ASN A 337 -8.26 -3.82 -20.15
C ASN A 337 -7.69 -5.25 -20.27
N SER A 338 -6.54 -5.38 -20.94
CA SER A 338 -5.98 -6.69 -21.32
C SER A 338 -5.25 -7.42 -20.18
N LEU A 339 -4.77 -6.68 -19.18
CA LEU A 339 -4.05 -7.19 -18.03
C LEU A 339 -4.31 -6.31 -16.80
N GLY A 340 -4.45 -6.94 -15.64
CA GLY A 340 -4.54 -6.24 -14.35
C GLY A 340 -5.79 -5.36 -14.22
N GLY A 341 -5.81 -4.59 -13.14
CA GLY A 341 -6.86 -3.61 -12.86
C GLY A 341 -6.25 -2.46 -12.08
N LEU A 342 -6.05 -2.67 -10.79
CA LEU A 342 -5.36 -1.76 -9.89
C LEU A 342 -4.31 -2.53 -9.10
N GLU A 343 -3.04 -2.23 -9.30
CA GLU A 343 -1.96 -2.92 -8.60
C GLU A 343 -1.06 -1.92 -7.89
N LEU A 344 -1.09 -1.94 -6.55
CA LEU A 344 -0.37 -1.01 -5.68
C LEU A 344 0.63 -1.75 -4.82
N SER A 345 1.87 -1.28 -4.84
CA SER A 345 3.00 -1.80 -4.05
C SER A 345 3.47 -0.70 -3.09
N LEU A 346 2.76 -0.54 -1.97
CA LEU A 346 2.93 0.57 -1.05
C LEU A 346 4.22 0.40 -0.23
N PRO A 347 5.18 1.33 -0.32
CA PRO A 347 6.45 1.18 0.37
C PRO A 347 6.32 1.48 1.87
N TYR A 348 7.23 0.95 2.68
CA TYR A 348 7.30 1.26 4.11
C TYR A 348 7.80 2.68 4.34
N VAL A 349 6.98 3.50 5.01
CA VAL A 349 7.25 4.92 5.24
C VAL A 349 7.86 5.12 6.60
N TRP A 350 8.94 5.90 6.68
CA TRP A 350 9.78 5.91 7.87
C TRP A 350 9.27 6.69 9.08
N GLN A 351 8.53 7.79 8.89
CA GLN A 351 7.83 8.54 9.96
C GLN A 351 6.33 8.30 9.92
N TYR A 352 5.90 7.07 9.63
CA TYR A 352 4.48 6.80 9.64
C TYR A 352 3.91 6.95 11.06
N ASN A 353 2.71 7.52 11.16
CA ASN A 353 1.90 7.58 12.37
C ASN A 353 0.43 7.58 11.95
N GLU A 354 -0.53 7.61 12.87
CA GLU A 354 -1.96 7.55 12.54
C GLU A 354 -2.43 8.59 11.50
N ASN A 355 -1.77 9.76 11.45
CA ASN A 355 -2.11 10.84 10.52
C ASN A 355 -1.33 10.79 9.20
N PHE A 356 -0.15 10.15 9.17
CA PHE A 356 0.71 10.03 7.99
C PHE A 356 0.79 8.56 7.56
N THR A 357 -0.28 8.07 6.91
CA THR A 357 -0.37 6.71 6.36
C THR A 357 -0.89 6.71 4.93
N HIS A 358 -0.58 5.64 4.18
CA HIS A 358 -1.12 5.48 2.83
C HIS A 358 -2.64 5.41 2.86
N SER A 359 -3.29 5.86 1.79
CA SER A 359 -4.73 5.68 1.64
C SER A 359 -5.13 5.24 0.24
N VAL A 360 -6.12 4.36 0.16
CA VAL A 360 -6.74 3.92 -1.09
C VAL A 360 -8.25 4.02 -0.94
N TYR A 361 -8.89 4.82 -1.78
CA TYR A 361 -10.33 5.00 -1.80
C TYR A 361 -10.86 4.65 -3.19
N LEU A 362 -11.73 3.64 -3.26
CA LEU A 362 -12.45 3.19 -4.46
C LEU A 362 -13.95 3.32 -4.18
N GLY A 363 -14.62 4.27 -4.84
CA GLY A 363 -15.98 4.67 -4.51
C GLY A 363 -16.87 4.78 -5.74
N ASN A 364 -17.96 4.00 -5.80
CA ASN A 364 -18.91 4.04 -6.91
C ASN A 364 -18.25 3.78 -8.29
N ASP A 365 -17.18 2.99 -8.32
CA ASP A 365 -16.47 2.62 -9.54
C ASP A 365 -17.07 1.37 -10.20
N THR A 366 -16.93 1.27 -11.51
CA THR A 366 -17.43 0.15 -12.31
C THR A 366 -16.26 -0.57 -13.00
N TRP A 367 -16.02 -1.82 -12.64
CA TRP A 367 -14.93 -2.67 -13.12
C TRP A 367 -15.51 -3.82 -13.95
N VAL A 368 -15.41 -3.75 -15.29
CA VAL A 368 -16.19 -4.63 -16.17
C VAL A 368 -15.37 -5.24 -17.31
N ARG A 369 -15.53 -6.54 -17.56
CA ARG A 369 -14.93 -7.25 -18.73
C ARG A 369 -13.41 -7.14 -18.85
N ASN A 370 -12.70 -6.94 -17.75
CA ASN A 370 -11.23 -6.91 -17.76
C ASN A 370 -10.67 -8.33 -17.83
N ARG A 371 -9.52 -8.49 -18.49
CA ARG A 371 -8.82 -9.78 -18.64
C ARG A 371 -7.57 -9.82 -17.77
N LYS A 372 -7.22 -11.01 -17.27
CA LYS A 372 -6.15 -11.21 -16.29
C LYS A 372 -6.22 -10.17 -15.17
N PHE A 373 -7.45 -9.90 -14.72
CA PHE A 373 -7.79 -8.82 -13.82
C PHE A 373 -7.32 -9.12 -12.39
N GLY A 374 -7.16 -8.05 -11.60
CA GLY A 374 -6.94 -8.11 -10.17
C GLY A 374 -6.79 -6.70 -9.57
N ILE A 375 -7.39 -6.50 -8.40
CA ILE A 375 -7.09 -5.37 -7.52
C ILE A 375 -6.18 -5.89 -6.41
N ILE A 376 -4.94 -5.41 -6.37
CA ILE A 376 -3.93 -5.83 -5.41
C ILE A 376 -3.44 -4.60 -4.65
N ILE A 377 -3.60 -4.61 -3.33
CA ILE A 377 -3.08 -3.58 -2.43
C ILE A 377 -2.08 -4.26 -1.50
N ASP A 378 -0.80 -4.17 -1.86
CA ASP A 378 0.32 -4.83 -1.19
C ASP A 378 1.23 -3.82 -0.48
N GLY A 379 2.07 -4.33 0.42
CA GLY A 379 3.10 -3.58 1.11
C GLY A 379 2.65 -3.04 2.46
N HIS A 380 3.02 -1.80 2.76
CA HIS A 380 2.90 -1.18 4.08
C HIS A 380 1.44 -0.93 4.53
N TYR A 381 1.26 -0.49 5.78
CA TYR A 381 -0.04 -0.13 6.34
C TYR A 381 -0.72 0.96 5.49
N ALA A 382 -2.02 0.78 5.25
CA ALA A 382 -2.85 1.75 4.54
C ALA A 382 -4.29 1.75 5.06
N VAL A 383 -4.94 2.91 4.94
CA VAL A 383 -6.38 3.06 5.11
C VAL A 383 -7.06 2.79 3.76
N VAL A 384 -7.88 1.75 3.70
CA VAL A 384 -8.53 1.30 2.46
C VAL A 384 -10.04 1.37 2.59
N ASN A 385 -10.68 1.98 1.59
CA ASN A 385 -12.13 2.00 1.44
C ASN A 385 -12.49 1.49 0.04
N VAL A 386 -13.33 0.46 -0.01
CA VAL A 386 -13.90 -0.08 -1.25
C VAL A 386 -15.41 -0.11 -1.07
N SER A 387 -16.09 0.95 -1.52
CA SER A 387 -17.53 1.09 -1.29
C SER A 387 -18.35 1.37 -2.55
N SER A 388 -19.53 0.76 -2.62
CA SER A 388 -20.50 0.95 -3.70
C SER A 388 -19.98 0.62 -5.11
N ASN A 389 -18.97 -0.24 -5.24
CA ASN A 389 -18.38 -0.58 -6.53
C ASN A 389 -19.10 -1.76 -7.19
N ILE A 390 -19.03 -1.82 -8.52
CA ILE A 390 -19.56 -2.92 -9.33
C ILE A 390 -18.39 -3.66 -9.97
N PHE A 391 -18.28 -4.96 -9.72
CA PHE A 391 -17.33 -5.87 -10.35
C PHE A 391 -18.11 -6.90 -11.16
N MET A 392 -18.04 -6.83 -12.49
CA MET A 392 -18.84 -7.69 -13.36
C MET A 392 -18.06 -8.26 -14.55
N ASP A 393 -18.26 -9.54 -14.83
CA ASP A 393 -17.71 -10.22 -16.02
C ASP A 393 -16.17 -10.12 -16.15
N ASN A 394 -15.43 -9.96 -15.03
CA ASN A 394 -13.97 -9.90 -15.07
C ASN A 394 -13.37 -11.31 -15.03
N VAL A 395 -12.34 -11.54 -15.86
CA VAL A 395 -11.55 -12.78 -15.86
C VAL A 395 -10.24 -12.51 -15.11
N CYS A 396 -10.13 -13.01 -13.88
CA CYS A 396 -9.02 -12.72 -12.99
C CYS A 396 -7.77 -13.54 -13.34
N ALA A 397 -6.59 -12.97 -13.09
CA ALA A 397 -5.32 -13.71 -13.21
C ALA A 397 -5.18 -14.75 -12.08
N HIS A 398 -5.52 -14.34 -10.86
CA HIS A 398 -5.57 -15.19 -9.67
C HIS A 398 -6.91 -15.01 -8.98
N GLY A 399 -7.16 -13.86 -8.37
CA GLY A 399 -8.45 -13.49 -7.80
C GLY A 399 -8.80 -12.03 -8.03
N LEU A 400 -10.00 -11.64 -7.59
CA LEU A 400 -10.58 -10.33 -7.90
C LEU A 400 -9.96 -9.21 -7.06
N ILE A 401 -9.95 -9.33 -5.73
CA ILE A 401 -9.40 -8.35 -4.79
C ILE A 401 -8.48 -9.05 -3.79
N GLY A 402 -7.26 -8.53 -3.60
CA GLY A 402 -6.28 -9.08 -2.65
C GLY A 402 -5.58 -7.99 -1.85
N PHE A 403 -5.58 -8.15 -0.52
CA PHE A 403 -4.86 -7.31 0.42
C PHE A 403 -3.64 -8.07 0.93
N LYS A 404 -2.44 -7.52 0.75
CA LYS A 404 -1.18 -8.21 1.02
C LYS A 404 -0.21 -7.35 1.86
N GLY A 405 0.78 -8.00 2.46
CA GLY A 405 1.83 -7.34 3.23
C GLY A 405 1.42 -7.10 4.68
N MET A 406 1.50 -5.85 5.13
CA MET A 406 1.08 -5.45 6.48
C MET A 406 -0.44 -5.31 6.60
N GLU A 407 -0.98 -5.42 7.81
CA GLU A 407 -2.39 -5.17 8.10
C GLU A 407 -2.90 -3.83 7.52
N LYS A 408 -4.14 -3.81 7.03
CA LYS A 408 -4.77 -2.61 6.45
C LYS A 408 -6.02 -2.22 7.26
N LYS A 409 -6.20 -0.93 7.56
CA LYS A 409 -7.47 -0.44 8.11
C LYS A 409 -8.48 -0.39 6.97
N MET A 410 -9.48 -1.27 6.98
CA MET A 410 -10.28 -1.51 5.78
C MET A 410 -11.79 -1.45 6.03
N ARG A 411 -12.49 -0.93 5.03
CA ARG A 411 -13.95 -0.99 4.91
C ARG A 411 -14.32 -1.39 3.50
N ILE A 412 -15.03 -2.51 3.37
CA ILE A 412 -15.52 -3.05 2.10
C ILE A 412 -17.03 -3.22 2.21
N ASP A 413 -17.80 -2.30 1.63
CA ASP A 413 -19.25 -2.30 1.78
C ASP A 413 -20.06 -1.90 0.56
N ASN A 414 -21.29 -2.42 0.47
CA ASN A 414 -22.24 -2.12 -0.61
C ASN A 414 -21.70 -2.44 -2.02
N ASN A 415 -20.73 -3.34 -2.16
CA ASN A 415 -20.21 -3.73 -3.46
C ASN A 415 -21.04 -4.85 -4.09
N ARG A 416 -21.08 -4.86 -5.42
CA ARG A 416 -21.74 -5.90 -6.22
C ARG A 416 -20.70 -6.67 -7.02
N ILE A 417 -20.48 -7.94 -6.68
CA ILE A 417 -19.48 -8.83 -7.28
C ILE A 417 -20.21 -9.97 -8.00
N VAL A 418 -20.33 -9.87 -9.33
CA VAL A 418 -21.22 -10.71 -10.12
C VAL A 418 -20.52 -11.30 -11.34
N LYS A 419 -20.65 -12.60 -11.58
CA LYS A 419 -20.14 -13.25 -12.81
C LYS A 419 -18.65 -13.01 -13.09
N ASN A 420 -17.86 -12.87 -12.03
CA ASN A 420 -16.41 -12.82 -12.18
C ASN A 420 -15.84 -14.23 -12.14
N SER A 421 -14.75 -14.44 -12.87
CA SER A 421 -14.03 -15.71 -12.88
C SER A 421 -12.72 -15.55 -12.11
N GLY A 422 -12.52 -16.29 -11.03
CA GLY A 422 -11.30 -16.24 -10.22
C GLY A 422 -11.13 -17.43 -9.29
N LYS A 423 -9.90 -17.65 -8.80
CA LYS A 423 -9.62 -18.61 -7.72
C LYS A 423 -10.17 -18.13 -6.39
N TYR A 424 -10.15 -16.81 -6.19
CA TYR A 424 -10.82 -16.15 -5.09
C TYR A 424 -11.42 -14.81 -5.50
N LEU A 425 -12.41 -14.35 -4.75
CA LEU A 425 -13.00 -13.02 -4.96
C LEU A 425 -12.39 -11.99 -4.02
N ILE A 426 -12.26 -12.31 -2.73
CA ILE A 426 -11.61 -11.43 -1.76
C ILE A 426 -10.58 -12.23 -0.96
N GLU A 427 -9.33 -11.81 -0.99
CA GLU A 427 -8.22 -12.38 -0.22
C GLU A 427 -7.68 -11.36 0.79
N PHE A 428 -7.55 -11.80 2.04
CA PHE A 428 -6.79 -11.09 3.08
C PHE A 428 -5.54 -11.91 3.39
N ARG A 429 -4.37 -11.42 2.99
CA ARG A 429 -3.08 -12.07 3.22
C ARG A 429 -2.10 -11.13 3.92
N SER A 430 -2.36 -10.87 5.20
CA SER A 430 -1.52 -9.98 6.01
C SER A 430 -0.44 -10.80 6.72
N ASP A 431 0.78 -10.73 6.21
CA ASP A 431 1.94 -11.51 6.68
C ASP A 431 2.71 -10.80 7.82
N SER A 432 2.36 -9.55 8.14
CA SER A 432 3.03 -8.72 9.15
C SER A 432 2.02 -7.87 9.93
N GLN A 433 2.38 -7.51 11.17
CA GLN A 433 1.58 -6.66 12.06
C GLN A 433 2.03 -5.20 12.00
N SER A 434 1.11 -4.26 12.26
CA SER A 434 1.48 -2.86 12.47
C SER A 434 2.21 -2.66 13.80
N GLU A 435 3.26 -1.84 13.81
CA GLU A 435 4.04 -1.56 15.03
C GLU A 435 3.33 -0.53 15.93
N ILE A 436 2.45 0.30 15.36
CA ILE A 436 1.84 1.45 16.04
C ILE A 436 0.45 1.12 16.60
N LEU A 437 -0.29 0.24 15.92
CA LEU A 437 -1.70 -0.02 16.24
C LEU A 437 -1.86 -1.44 16.82
N GLY A 438 -2.72 -1.55 17.84
CA GLY A 438 -3.10 -2.82 18.45
C GLY A 438 -3.94 -3.68 17.50
N GLU A 439 -5.25 -3.71 17.69
CA GLU A 439 -6.18 -4.33 16.73
C GLU A 439 -6.58 -3.30 15.66
N ILE A 440 -6.33 -3.63 14.39
CA ILE A 440 -6.67 -2.76 13.26
C ILE A 440 -8.10 -3.05 12.79
N PRO A 441 -9.00 -2.05 12.77
CA PRO A 441 -10.38 -2.27 12.37
C PRO A 441 -10.49 -2.60 10.88
N ALA A 442 -11.19 -3.70 10.59
CA ALA A 442 -11.39 -4.22 9.25
C ALA A 442 -12.80 -4.84 9.12
N ILE A 443 -13.59 -4.36 8.14
CA ILE A 443 -14.98 -4.82 7.94
C ILE A 443 -15.29 -5.13 6.47
N VAL A 444 -16.09 -6.20 6.27
CA VAL A 444 -16.73 -6.57 5.00
C VAL A 444 -18.23 -6.69 5.27
N ALA A 445 -19.04 -5.79 4.71
CA ALA A 445 -20.47 -5.77 5.02
C ALA A 445 -21.37 -5.32 3.88
N PHE A 446 -22.61 -5.81 3.84
CA PHE A 446 -23.61 -5.38 2.85
C PHE A 446 -23.20 -5.61 1.39
N ASN A 447 -22.29 -6.53 1.12
CA ASN A 447 -21.88 -6.87 -0.25
C ASN A 447 -22.77 -7.97 -0.82
N ASN A 448 -23.04 -7.91 -2.13
CA ASN A 448 -23.69 -8.98 -2.89
C ASN A 448 -22.65 -9.68 -3.77
N ILE A 449 -22.42 -10.97 -3.51
CA ILE A 449 -21.42 -11.80 -4.17
C ILE A 449 -22.13 -13.03 -4.77
N GLU A 450 -22.52 -12.92 -6.03
CA GLU A 450 -23.42 -13.87 -6.69
C GLU A 450 -22.89 -14.37 -8.04
N GLY A 451 -23.05 -15.66 -8.31
CA GLY A 451 -22.87 -16.20 -9.67
C GLY A 451 -21.44 -16.15 -10.20
N ASN A 452 -20.42 -16.25 -9.34
CA ASN A 452 -19.02 -16.20 -9.76
C ASN A 452 -18.48 -17.60 -10.10
N GLU A 453 -17.57 -17.65 -11.07
CA GLU A 453 -17.03 -18.90 -11.62
C GLU A 453 -15.61 -19.15 -11.13
N LYS A 454 -15.20 -20.42 -11.05
CA LYS A 454 -13.82 -20.77 -10.68
C LYS A 454 -12.89 -20.83 -11.89
N VAL A 455 -11.72 -20.19 -11.78
CA VAL A 455 -10.67 -20.31 -12.81
C VAL A 455 -9.83 -21.54 -12.56
N VAL A 456 -9.95 -22.55 -13.42
CA VAL A 456 -9.07 -23.73 -13.44
C VAL A 456 -7.83 -23.42 -14.28
N SER A 457 -6.85 -22.69 -13.72
CA SER A 457 -5.56 -22.48 -14.40
C SER A 457 -4.63 -23.70 -14.19
N THR A 458 -3.95 -24.12 -15.26
CA THR A 458 -3.01 -25.26 -15.29
C THR A 458 -1.65 -24.97 -14.65
N ARG A 459 -1.42 -23.76 -14.12
CA ARG A 459 -0.24 -23.38 -13.32
C ARG A 459 -0.67 -22.50 -12.16
N SER A 460 -0.52 -22.99 -10.92
CA SER A 460 -0.81 -22.24 -9.71
C SER A 460 0.44 -21.49 -9.23
N GLU A 461 0.31 -20.18 -9.09
CA GLU A 461 1.22 -19.34 -8.29
C GLU A 461 0.55 -18.95 -6.96
N MET A 462 -0.39 -19.77 -6.50
CA MET A 462 -0.99 -19.59 -5.18
C MET A 462 -0.04 -20.24 -4.17
N ARG A 463 0.77 -19.43 -3.50
CA ARG A 463 1.41 -19.85 -2.26
C ARG A 463 0.43 -19.59 -1.12
N ASN A 464 0.01 -20.67 -0.46
CA ASN A 464 -0.42 -20.70 0.96
C ASN A 464 -1.80 -20.14 1.36
N PHE A 465 -2.91 -20.65 0.79
CA PHE A 465 -4.17 -20.69 1.56
C PHE A 465 -4.30 -21.96 2.40
N ILE A 466 -3.67 -23.02 1.90
CA ILE A 466 -3.68 -24.38 2.42
C ILE A 466 -2.20 -24.78 2.44
N ARG A 467 -1.63 -25.04 3.62
CA ARG A 467 -0.18 -25.28 3.81
C ARG A 467 0.31 -26.42 2.90
N GLY A 468 0.99 -26.08 1.82
CA GLY A 468 1.71 -27.00 0.94
C GLY A 468 2.68 -26.22 0.07
N ASP A 469 3.99 -26.44 0.22
CA ASP A 469 5.07 -25.73 -0.48
C ASP A 469 5.25 -26.18 -1.95
N ARG A 470 4.15 -26.58 -2.61
CA ARG A 470 4.15 -26.94 -4.04
C ARG A 470 2.93 -26.32 -4.69
N GLY A 471 3.17 -25.45 -5.67
CA GLY A 471 2.17 -24.94 -6.59
C GLY A 471 1.55 -26.07 -7.39
N ASN A 472 0.60 -26.77 -6.76
CA ASN A 472 -0.22 -27.78 -7.38
C ASN A 472 -1.44 -27.09 -7.98
N ALA A 473 -1.84 -27.48 -9.18
CA ALA A 473 -3.05 -26.99 -9.86
C ALA A 473 -4.38 -27.38 -9.15
N LYS A 474 -4.33 -27.72 -7.85
CA LYS A 474 -5.39 -28.32 -7.03
C LYS A 474 -5.59 -27.62 -5.67
N ASP A 475 -5.03 -26.44 -5.45
CA ASP A 475 -5.37 -25.65 -4.25
C ASP A 475 -6.86 -25.26 -4.32
N PRO A 476 -7.62 -25.39 -3.21
CA PRO A 476 -9.04 -25.09 -3.25
C PRO A 476 -9.29 -23.61 -3.49
N THR A 477 -10.37 -23.36 -4.19
CA THR A 477 -10.88 -22.03 -4.52
C THR A 477 -11.86 -21.56 -3.46
N CYS A 478 -11.94 -20.25 -3.21
CA CYS A 478 -12.82 -19.71 -2.18
C CYS A 478 -13.45 -18.37 -2.57
N VAL A 479 -14.65 -18.04 -2.08
CA VAL A 479 -15.20 -16.70 -2.27
C VAL A 479 -14.42 -15.68 -1.44
N ILE A 480 -14.34 -15.90 -0.13
CA ILE A 480 -13.54 -15.08 0.80
C ILE A 480 -12.48 -15.96 1.46
N GLY A 481 -11.21 -15.58 1.31
CA GLY A 481 -10.08 -16.32 1.86
C GLY A 481 -9.24 -15.48 2.83
N PHE A 482 -8.91 -16.08 3.97
CA PHE A 482 -7.97 -15.52 4.94
C PHE A 482 -6.64 -16.27 4.91
N GLY A 483 -5.56 -15.49 5.01
CA GLY A 483 -4.20 -15.94 5.22
C GLY A 483 -3.45 -14.91 6.08
N GLY A 484 -2.54 -15.40 6.93
CA GLY A 484 -1.73 -14.52 7.78
C GLY A 484 -2.43 -14.17 9.09
N VAL A 485 -2.26 -12.96 9.62
CA VAL A 485 -2.58 -12.64 11.03
C VAL A 485 -3.78 -11.69 11.23
N GLN A 486 -4.24 -11.01 10.18
CA GLN A 486 -5.27 -9.98 10.33
C GLN A 486 -6.67 -10.58 10.48
N LYS A 487 -7.44 -10.06 11.45
CA LYS A 487 -8.87 -10.37 11.60
C LYS A 487 -9.73 -9.35 10.86
N VAL A 488 -10.76 -9.83 10.17
CA VAL A 488 -11.74 -8.99 9.46
C VAL A 488 -13.13 -9.45 9.84
N ARG A 489 -14.00 -8.52 10.27
CA ARG A 489 -15.39 -8.84 10.61
C ARG A 489 -16.24 -8.88 9.34
N ILE A 490 -16.96 -9.98 9.13
CA ILE A 490 -17.79 -10.21 7.93
C ILE A 490 -19.24 -10.32 8.39
N TYR A 491 -20.12 -9.41 7.97
CA TYR A 491 -21.52 -9.47 8.38
C TYR A 491 -22.44 -8.85 7.33
N ARG A 492 -23.69 -9.32 7.27
CA ARG A 492 -24.73 -8.79 6.37
C ARG A 492 -24.35 -8.86 4.89
N ASN A 493 -23.57 -9.87 4.48
CA ASN A 493 -23.27 -10.11 3.08
C ASN A 493 -24.16 -11.22 2.52
N VAL A 494 -24.41 -11.13 1.22
CA VAL A 494 -25.13 -12.14 0.43
C VAL A 494 -24.12 -12.89 -0.42
N ILE A 495 -23.95 -14.19 -0.15
CA ILE A 495 -23.01 -15.07 -0.86
C ILE A 495 -23.81 -16.26 -1.38
N SER A 496 -24.05 -16.31 -2.69
CA SER A 496 -24.88 -17.35 -3.29
C SER A 496 -24.43 -17.72 -4.71
N ASN A 497 -24.72 -18.94 -5.13
CA ASN A 497 -24.49 -19.42 -6.51
C ASN A 497 -23.05 -19.27 -7.02
N ASN A 498 -22.04 -19.40 -6.14
CA ASN A 498 -20.63 -19.30 -6.51
C ASN A 498 -20.03 -20.70 -6.74
N GLU A 499 -19.27 -20.89 -7.81
CA GLU A 499 -18.68 -22.19 -8.19
C GLU A 499 -17.38 -22.54 -7.44
N GLN A 500 -16.84 -21.60 -6.65
CA GLN A 500 -15.69 -21.82 -5.78
C GLN A 500 -15.95 -22.97 -4.82
N ASP A 501 -14.91 -23.70 -4.44
CA ASP A 501 -15.04 -24.92 -3.62
C ASP A 501 -15.57 -24.58 -2.20
N TYR A 502 -15.17 -23.43 -1.65
CA TYR A 502 -15.62 -22.90 -0.37
C TYR A 502 -16.15 -21.47 -0.48
N ASP A 503 -17.09 -21.08 0.38
CA ASP A 503 -17.50 -19.67 0.51
C ASP A 503 -16.55 -18.89 1.44
N LEU A 504 -16.02 -19.55 2.48
CA LEU A 504 -15.10 -18.96 3.43
C LEU A 504 -13.96 -19.92 3.77
N ILE A 505 -12.72 -19.43 3.76
CA ILE A 505 -11.56 -20.12 4.35
C ILE A 505 -10.99 -19.25 5.48
N ALA A 506 -11.05 -19.74 6.71
CA ALA A 506 -10.63 -19.02 7.92
C ALA A 506 -9.14 -19.25 8.29
N GLY A 507 -8.23 -19.13 7.32
CA GLY A 507 -6.78 -19.40 7.47
C GLY A 507 -5.98 -18.37 8.29
N ILE A 508 -6.57 -17.83 9.36
CA ILE A 508 -5.91 -16.86 10.26
C ILE A 508 -5.00 -17.60 11.23
N LYS A 509 -3.71 -17.26 11.19
CA LYS A 509 -2.66 -17.82 12.04
C LYS A 509 -2.81 -17.29 13.46
N SER A 510 -2.93 -18.18 14.44
CA SER A 510 -2.87 -17.83 15.86
C SER A 510 -2.29 -18.96 16.69
N ALA A 511 -1.53 -18.60 17.73
CA ALA A 511 -1.05 -19.54 18.74
C ALA A 511 -2.08 -19.77 19.87
N ARG A 512 -3.27 -19.13 19.80
CA ARG A 512 -4.33 -19.23 20.82
C ARG A 512 -5.50 -20.07 20.29
N LEU A 513 -5.99 -20.99 21.13
CA LEU A 513 -7.17 -21.82 20.85
C LEU A 513 -8.44 -20.99 20.63
N ASN A 514 -8.60 -19.89 21.37
CA ASN A 514 -9.78 -19.03 21.29
C ASN A 514 -9.59 -17.93 20.23
N ASN A 515 -9.29 -18.33 18.99
CA ASN A 515 -9.19 -17.42 17.87
C ASN A 515 -10.47 -17.47 17.03
N PHE A 516 -11.36 -16.51 17.26
CA PHE A 516 -12.63 -16.43 16.55
C PHE A 516 -12.55 -15.45 15.37
N LEU A 517 -13.18 -15.85 14.28
CA LEU A 517 -13.51 -15.01 13.14
C LEU A 517 -15.02 -14.74 13.15
N ASP A 518 -15.40 -13.48 13.38
CA ASP A 518 -16.81 -13.07 13.40
C ASP A 518 -17.36 -12.97 11.97
N VAL A 519 -18.11 -13.99 11.57
CA VAL A 519 -18.77 -14.12 10.25
C VAL A 519 -20.30 -14.27 10.39
N ARG A 520 -20.87 -13.66 11.44
CA ARG A 520 -22.31 -13.72 11.74
C ARG A 520 -23.12 -12.87 10.76
N GLU A 521 -24.40 -13.20 10.66
CA GLU A 521 -25.41 -12.47 9.89
C GLU A 521 -25.11 -12.42 8.38
N ASN A 522 -24.52 -13.47 7.80
CA ASN A 522 -24.36 -13.59 6.36
C ASN A 522 -25.33 -14.63 5.78
N TRP A 523 -25.73 -14.46 4.51
CA TRP A 523 -26.43 -15.46 3.72
C TRP A 523 -25.39 -16.29 2.96
N TRP A 524 -25.43 -17.61 3.16
CA TRP A 524 -24.47 -18.57 2.62
C TRP A 524 -25.09 -19.45 1.51
N GLY A 525 -26.11 -18.94 0.82
CA GLY A 525 -26.80 -19.64 -0.27
C GLY A 525 -27.84 -20.67 0.18
N SER A 526 -27.95 -20.98 1.48
CA SER A 526 -28.91 -21.95 2.00
C SER A 526 -29.30 -21.64 3.46
N GLN A 527 -30.49 -22.09 3.86
CA GLN A 527 -30.93 -22.14 5.26
C GLN A 527 -30.47 -23.42 5.97
N ASP A 528 -29.99 -24.42 5.23
CA ASP A 528 -29.54 -25.70 5.79
C ASP A 528 -28.15 -25.56 6.42
N GLU A 529 -28.07 -25.80 7.73
CA GLU A 529 -26.84 -25.69 8.50
C GLU A 529 -25.74 -26.64 8.00
N GLU A 530 -26.09 -27.86 7.57
CA GLU A 530 -25.07 -28.80 7.08
C GLU A 530 -24.46 -28.31 5.77
N HIS A 531 -25.28 -27.79 4.86
CA HIS A 531 -24.77 -27.12 3.66
C HIS A 531 -23.81 -25.97 4.02
N ILE A 532 -24.19 -25.09 4.94
CA ILE A 532 -23.35 -23.96 5.36
C ILE A 532 -22.00 -24.44 5.91
N LYS A 533 -22.01 -25.47 6.79
CA LYS A 533 -20.78 -26.04 7.35
C LYS A 533 -19.86 -26.57 6.27
N THR A 534 -20.37 -27.32 5.30
CA THR A 534 -19.54 -27.88 4.22
C THR A 534 -18.92 -26.80 3.31
N ARG A 535 -19.49 -25.59 3.29
CA ARG A 535 -19.02 -24.44 2.52
C ARG A 535 -18.02 -23.56 3.27
N ILE A 536 -17.88 -23.72 4.58
CA ILE A 536 -16.95 -22.95 5.42
C ILE A 536 -15.81 -23.86 5.84
N PHE A 537 -14.58 -23.45 5.54
CA PHE A 537 -13.38 -24.16 5.94
C PHE A 537 -12.72 -23.46 7.15
N ASP A 538 -12.76 -24.08 8.32
CA ASP A 538 -12.35 -23.45 9.57
C ASP A 538 -11.56 -24.38 10.52
N PHE A 539 -11.50 -24.03 11.81
CA PHE A 539 -10.82 -24.83 12.84
C PHE A 539 -11.28 -26.30 12.91
N ASP A 540 -12.56 -26.58 12.66
CA ASP A 540 -13.11 -27.93 12.75
C ASP A 540 -12.70 -28.80 11.55
N ASP A 541 -12.36 -28.18 10.41
CA ASP A 541 -11.66 -28.87 9.32
C ASP A 541 -10.18 -29.06 9.68
N TRP A 542 -9.48 -27.95 9.94
CA TRP A 542 -8.05 -27.87 10.18
C TRP A 542 -7.75 -27.05 11.43
N ASN A 543 -7.19 -27.71 12.44
CA ASN A 543 -6.99 -27.14 13.79
C ASN A 543 -6.00 -25.97 13.90
N ASN A 544 -5.38 -25.54 12.79
CA ASN A 544 -4.51 -24.37 12.70
C ASN A 544 -5.21 -23.13 12.10
N HIS A 545 -6.51 -23.24 11.78
CA HIS A 545 -7.37 -22.16 11.29
C HIS A 545 -8.08 -21.46 12.46
N ALA A 546 -8.74 -20.33 12.20
CA ALA A 546 -9.63 -19.71 13.18
C ALA A 546 -11.00 -20.39 13.19
N GLU A 547 -11.70 -20.36 14.33
CA GLU A 547 -13.09 -20.77 14.39
C GLU A 547 -13.98 -19.73 13.72
N ALA A 548 -14.79 -20.16 12.74
CA ALA A 548 -15.72 -19.29 12.04
C ALA A 548 -17.06 -19.21 12.79
N GLN A 549 -17.34 -18.08 13.42
CA GLN A 549 -18.62 -17.84 14.09
C GLN A 549 -19.67 -17.38 13.06
N TYR A 550 -20.37 -18.32 12.43
CA TYR A 550 -21.37 -18.02 11.40
C TYR A 550 -22.82 -17.97 11.93
N LYS A 551 -23.06 -18.29 13.21
CA LYS A 551 -24.39 -18.22 13.84
C LYS A 551 -24.58 -16.94 14.68
N PRO A 552 -25.72 -16.24 14.55
CA PRO A 552 -26.81 -16.51 13.62
C PRO A 552 -26.42 -16.16 12.18
N TYR A 553 -27.09 -16.75 11.19
CA TYR A 553 -26.92 -16.50 9.75
C TYR A 553 -28.23 -15.97 9.15
N LEU A 554 -28.19 -15.33 7.98
CA LEU A 554 -29.40 -14.83 7.32
C LEU A 554 -30.24 -16.02 6.81
N ILE A 555 -31.57 -15.91 6.85
CA ILE A 555 -32.48 -16.94 6.31
C ILE A 555 -33.05 -16.59 4.93
N GLU A 556 -32.79 -15.38 4.46
CA GLU A 556 -33.24 -14.89 3.16
C GLU A 556 -32.02 -14.44 2.34
N ASP A 557 -32.14 -14.55 1.02
CA ASP A 557 -31.14 -14.09 0.04
C ASP A 557 -31.24 -12.55 -0.11
N SER A 558 -31.02 -11.84 1.00
CA SER A 558 -31.13 -10.39 1.10
C SER A 558 -30.29 -9.88 2.27
N VAL A 559 -29.57 -8.77 2.06
CA VAL A 559 -28.76 -8.11 3.10
C VAL A 559 -29.62 -7.67 4.31
N ASP A 560 -30.88 -7.30 4.06
CA ASP A 560 -31.85 -6.89 5.07
C ASP A 560 -32.68 -8.06 5.63
N GLY A 561 -32.31 -9.29 5.27
CA GLY A 561 -33.01 -10.50 5.69
C GLY A 561 -33.04 -10.69 7.21
N SER A 562 -33.98 -11.52 7.65
CA SER A 562 -34.04 -11.96 9.05
C SER A 562 -32.89 -12.91 9.38
N VAL A 563 -32.53 -12.98 10.66
CA VAL A 563 -31.46 -13.87 11.16
C VAL A 563 -32.02 -15.15 11.76
N SER A 564 -31.26 -16.24 11.67
CA SER A 564 -31.65 -17.56 12.19
C SER A 564 -31.71 -17.58 13.72
N VAL A 565 -32.55 -18.45 14.27
CA VAL A 565 -32.63 -18.66 15.71
C VAL A 565 -31.39 -19.42 16.19
N VAL A 566 -30.68 -18.89 17.18
CA VAL A 566 -29.53 -19.58 17.79
C VAL A 566 -30.06 -20.71 18.69
N HIS A 567 -30.24 -21.90 18.12
CA HIS A 567 -30.52 -23.12 18.89
C HIS A 567 -29.27 -24.02 18.86
N SER A 568 -28.53 -24.04 19.96
CA SER A 568 -27.48 -25.03 20.22
C SER A 568 -28.15 -26.34 20.63
N LYS A 569 -28.56 -27.14 19.63
CA LYS A 569 -28.79 -28.56 19.91
C LYS A 569 -27.41 -29.19 20.10
N ASN A 570 -27.16 -29.80 21.26
CA ASN A 570 -26.03 -30.71 21.44
C ASN A 570 -26.20 -31.85 20.42
N LYS A 571 -25.49 -31.76 19.29
CA LYS A 571 -25.47 -32.83 18.30
C LYS A 571 -24.63 -33.95 18.87
N SER A 572 -25.21 -35.14 18.94
CA SER A 572 -24.46 -36.37 19.17
C SER A 572 -23.35 -36.48 18.12
N VAL A 573 -22.15 -36.89 18.54
CA VAL A 573 -21.01 -37.09 17.64
C VAL A 573 -21.40 -38.06 16.51
N ASP A 574 -21.25 -37.62 15.27
CA ASP A 574 -21.41 -38.48 14.10
C ASP A 574 -20.16 -39.37 13.96
N LEU A 575 -20.34 -40.66 14.24
CA LEU A 575 -19.26 -41.65 14.17
C LEU A 575 -18.86 -41.99 12.74
N ASP A 576 -19.70 -41.72 11.74
CA ASP A 576 -19.40 -41.97 10.34
C ASP A 576 -18.62 -40.82 9.70
N ASN A 577 -18.78 -39.60 10.20
CA ASN A 577 -18.05 -38.40 9.80
C ASN A 577 -17.29 -37.78 10.99
N LEU A 578 -16.52 -38.61 11.69
CA LEU A 578 -15.77 -38.18 12.87
C LEU A 578 -14.72 -37.11 12.52
N GLY A 579 -14.82 -35.94 13.14
CA GLY A 579 -13.94 -34.79 12.93
C GLY A 579 -14.35 -33.58 13.78
N GLY A 580 -13.55 -32.52 13.75
CA GLY A 580 -13.76 -31.30 14.51
C GLY A 580 -13.50 -31.44 16.02
N ARG A 581 -14.03 -30.49 16.79
CA ARG A 581 -13.89 -30.44 18.26
C ARG A 581 -14.83 -31.42 18.96
N ILE A 582 -14.26 -32.22 19.87
CA ILE A 582 -14.98 -33.14 20.75
C ILE A 582 -15.14 -32.47 22.13
N PHE A 583 -16.39 -32.22 22.53
CA PHE A 583 -16.74 -31.55 23.80
C PHE A 583 -17.22 -32.51 24.90
N GLU A 584 -17.55 -33.76 24.55
CA GLU A 584 -18.06 -34.77 25.48
C GLU A 584 -17.23 -36.05 25.37
N ASP A 585 -17.15 -36.82 26.46
CA ASP A 585 -16.38 -38.08 26.48
C ASP A 585 -16.85 -39.03 25.39
N LEU A 586 -15.91 -39.49 24.55
CA LEU A 586 -16.20 -40.30 23.38
C LEU A 586 -15.52 -41.67 23.49
N SER A 587 -16.29 -42.74 23.28
CA SER A 587 -15.77 -44.11 23.26
C SER A 587 -15.97 -44.73 21.88
N ILE A 588 -14.87 -45.10 21.22
CA ILE A 588 -14.85 -45.69 19.89
C ILE A 588 -14.60 -47.19 20.00
N PHE A 589 -15.52 -47.97 19.42
CA PHE A 589 -15.50 -49.43 19.43
C PHE A 589 -15.23 -50.01 18.04
N ARG A 590 -14.77 -51.26 17.99
CA ARG A 590 -14.60 -52.00 16.74
C ARG A 590 -15.93 -52.11 15.98
N ARG A 591 -15.88 -51.89 14.67
CA ARG A 591 -17.00 -52.05 13.73
C ARG A 591 -16.51 -52.71 12.43
N ASP A 592 -17.43 -53.14 11.58
CA ASP A 592 -17.11 -53.87 10.34
C ASP A 592 -16.43 -52.98 9.28
N GLN A 593 -16.78 -51.69 9.23
CA GLN A 593 -16.20 -50.72 8.32
C GLN A 593 -15.21 -49.80 9.05
N PRO A 594 -14.07 -49.41 8.47
CA PRO A 594 -13.13 -48.49 9.12
C PRO A 594 -13.79 -47.13 9.40
N TYR A 595 -13.35 -46.44 10.47
CA TYR A 595 -13.70 -45.04 10.72
C TYR A 595 -12.97 -44.15 9.71
N VAL A 596 -13.68 -43.47 8.83
CA VAL A 596 -13.09 -42.62 7.79
C VAL A 596 -13.03 -41.19 8.29
N ILE A 597 -11.82 -40.71 8.56
CA ILE A 597 -11.58 -39.42 9.21
C ILE A 597 -11.15 -38.43 8.14
N LYS A 598 -12.09 -37.54 7.79
CA LYS A 598 -11.91 -36.54 6.73
C LYS A 598 -11.52 -35.16 7.28
N ALA A 599 -11.62 -34.90 8.59
CA ALA A 599 -11.28 -33.62 9.23
C ALA A 599 -10.49 -33.84 10.53
N ASP A 600 -9.72 -32.85 10.97
CA ASP A 600 -8.88 -32.96 12.17
C ASP A 600 -9.74 -33.22 13.41
N ILE A 601 -9.33 -34.19 14.23
CA ILE A 601 -10.01 -34.49 15.50
C ILE A 601 -9.33 -33.67 16.59
N THR A 602 -10.06 -32.80 17.27
CA THR A 602 -9.54 -32.03 18.40
C THR A 602 -10.25 -32.43 19.69
N ILE A 603 -9.52 -33.08 20.59
CA ILE A 603 -10.04 -33.47 21.92
C ILE A 603 -9.89 -32.25 22.84
N MET A 604 -11.00 -31.64 23.23
CA MET A 604 -10.98 -30.42 24.03
C MET A 604 -10.49 -30.68 25.47
N PRO A 605 -9.98 -29.65 26.17
CA PRO A 605 -9.56 -29.78 27.57
C PRO A 605 -10.66 -30.34 28.47
N GLY A 606 -10.31 -31.30 29.33
CA GLY A 606 -11.26 -31.95 30.24
C GLY A 606 -12.08 -33.10 29.64
N VAL A 607 -11.91 -33.39 28.34
CA VAL A 607 -12.61 -34.48 27.63
C VAL A 607 -11.69 -35.68 27.47
N THR A 608 -12.26 -36.89 27.57
CA THR A 608 -11.57 -38.16 27.36
C THR A 608 -12.08 -38.87 26.11
N MET A 609 -11.17 -39.16 25.17
CA MET A 609 -11.44 -40.00 24.00
C MET A 609 -10.85 -41.40 24.21
N ASN A 610 -11.68 -42.43 24.31
CA ASN A 610 -11.28 -43.82 24.46
C ASN A 610 -11.34 -44.56 23.11
N ILE A 611 -10.23 -45.16 22.70
CA ILE A 611 -10.16 -46.04 21.52
C ILE A 611 -9.92 -47.47 22.02
N TYR A 612 -10.90 -48.35 21.79
CA TYR A 612 -10.91 -49.73 22.25
C TYR A 612 -10.20 -50.70 21.29
N PRO A 613 -9.87 -51.93 21.73
CA PRO A 613 -9.16 -52.92 20.92
C PRO A 613 -9.87 -53.25 19.59
N GLY A 614 -9.09 -53.38 18.52
CA GLY A 614 -9.56 -53.80 17.19
C GLY A 614 -10.23 -52.70 16.36
N VAL A 615 -10.15 -51.43 16.78
CA VAL A 615 -10.61 -50.27 15.99
C VAL A 615 -9.70 -50.03 14.79
N VAL A 616 -10.28 -49.78 13.62
CA VAL A 616 -9.56 -49.40 12.41
C VAL A 616 -9.98 -47.98 12.01
N MET A 617 -9.01 -47.07 11.86
CA MET A 617 -9.21 -45.67 11.48
C MET A 617 -8.44 -45.41 10.18
N GLU A 618 -9.13 -44.83 9.21
CA GLU A 618 -8.62 -44.43 7.91
C GLU A 618 -8.57 -42.91 7.81
N PHE A 619 -7.37 -42.34 7.75
CA PHE A 619 -7.17 -40.90 7.70
C PHE A 619 -7.07 -40.41 6.27
N ALA A 620 -7.82 -39.36 5.95
CA ALA A 620 -7.58 -38.58 4.76
C ALA A 620 -6.18 -37.94 4.82
N PRO A 621 -5.56 -37.61 3.67
CA PRO A 621 -4.29 -36.91 3.67
C PRO A 621 -4.36 -35.69 4.58
N ASN A 622 -3.35 -35.53 5.44
CA ASN A 622 -3.11 -34.32 6.22
C ASN A 622 -4.08 -34.07 7.36
N VAL A 623 -4.82 -35.10 7.73
CA VAL A 623 -5.73 -35.09 8.86
C VAL A 623 -5.08 -35.80 10.03
N GLY A 624 -5.18 -35.22 11.23
CA GLY A 624 -4.58 -35.75 12.44
C GLY A 624 -5.50 -35.68 13.66
N ILE A 625 -4.96 -36.10 14.80
CA ILE A 625 -5.59 -35.97 16.11
C ILE A 625 -4.78 -34.98 16.94
N LEU A 626 -5.42 -33.92 17.42
CA LEU A 626 -4.89 -32.99 18.41
C LEU A 626 -5.54 -33.28 19.77
N ALA A 627 -4.75 -33.78 20.72
CA ALA A 627 -5.21 -34.09 22.07
C ALA A 627 -4.86 -32.95 23.04
N LEU A 628 -5.83 -32.08 23.35
CA LEU A 628 -5.70 -31.07 24.42
C LEU A 628 -6.25 -31.60 25.76
N GLY A 629 -7.19 -32.55 25.69
CA GLY A 629 -7.66 -33.37 26.82
C GLY A 629 -6.88 -34.68 26.95
N THR A 630 -7.60 -35.78 27.19
CA THR A 630 -7.02 -37.12 27.38
C THR A 630 -7.37 -38.04 26.21
N LEU A 631 -6.36 -38.61 25.55
CA LEU A 631 -6.54 -39.70 24.57
C LEU A 631 -6.11 -41.03 25.19
N VAL A 632 -7.03 -41.99 25.28
CA VAL A 632 -6.79 -43.32 25.84
C VAL A 632 -6.95 -44.37 24.74
N ALA A 633 -5.84 -44.81 24.15
CA ALA A 633 -5.82 -45.89 23.18
C ALA A 633 -5.36 -47.21 23.84
N ARG A 634 -6.25 -48.21 23.95
CA ARG A 634 -5.96 -49.50 24.59
C ARG A 634 -6.20 -50.64 23.60
N GLY A 635 -5.13 -51.18 23.01
CA GLY A 635 -5.18 -52.38 22.17
C GLY A 635 -4.93 -53.68 22.94
N THR A 636 -5.24 -54.83 22.34
CA THR A 636 -4.85 -56.17 22.80
C THR A 636 -4.03 -56.88 21.72
N ARG A 637 -3.34 -57.98 22.07
CA ARG A 637 -2.56 -58.77 21.08
C ARG A 637 -3.41 -59.27 19.91
N ASP A 638 -4.68 -59.62 20.16
CA ASP A 638 -5.62 -60.11 19.14
C ASP A 638 -6.53 -58.99 18.57
N GLY A 639 -6.28 -57.74 18.98
CA GLY A 639 -7.14 -56.59 18.70
C GLY A 639 -6.35 -55.29 18.74
N GLU A 640 -5.37 -55.17 17.86
CA GLU A 640 -4.59 -53.94 17.69
C GLU A 640 -5.48 -52.80 17.16
N ILE A 641 -5.16 -51.58 17.57
CA ILE A 641 -5.76 -50.37 17.00
C ILE A 641 -4.95 -50.03 15.75
N ILE A 642 -5.61 -49.97 14.60
CA ILE A 642 -4.96 -49.75 13.30
C ILE A 642 -5.32 -48.36 12.80
N MET A 643 -4.33 -47.48 12.70
CA MET A 643 -4.45 -46.19 12.02
C MET A 643 -3.69 -46.27 10.70
N LYS A 644 -4.37 -46.01 9.58
CA LYS A 644 -3.80 -46.14 8.23
C LYS A 644 -4.36 -45.06 7.30
N PRO A 645 -3.73 -44.75 6.16
CA PRO A 645 -4.33 -43.85 5.17
C PRO A 645 -5.56 -44.48 4.52
N ILE A 646 -6.50 -43.64 4.06
CA ILE A 646 -7.60 -44.08 3.19
C ILE A 646 -7.02 -44.77 1.95
N GLN A 647 -7.47 -45.99 1.64
CA GLN A 647 -7.05 -46.69 0.42
C GLN A 647 -7.69 -46.00 -0.79
N SER A 648 -6.85 -45.47 -1.69
CA SER A 648 -7.26 -44.82 -2.94
C SER A 648 -8.03 -45.78 -3.86
N ALA A 649 -9.34 -45.92 -3.62
CA ALA A 649 -10.27 -46.50 -4.56
C ALA A 649 -11.45 -45.52 -4.72
N SER A 650 -11.50 -44.86 -5.87
CA SER A 650 -12.65 -44.15 -6.45
C SER A 650 -13.11 -42.79 -5.91
N GLU A 651 -12.65 -42.28 -4.76
CA GLU A 651 -12.92 -40.88 -4.40
C GLU A 651 -11.79 -39.97 -4.90
N ASN A 652 -12.11 -39.04 -5.81
CA ASN A 652 -11.27 -37.88 -6.14
C ASN A 652 -11.15 -36.93 -4.92
N LEU A 653 -10.65 -37.42 -3.78
CA LEU A 653 -10.30 -36.61 -2.61
C LEU A 653 -9.03 -35.82 -2.94
N ASN A 654 -9.20 -34.78 -3.75
CA ASN A 654 -8.16 -33.84 -4.13
C ASN A 654 -7.89 -32.87 -2.96
N ARG A 655 -7.34 -33.35 -1.84
CA ARG A 655 -6.84 -32.49 -0.77
C ARG A 655 -5.31 -32.36 -0.86
N VAL A 656 -4.84 -31.12 -0.79
CA VAL A 656 -3.42 -30.71 -0.86
C VAL A 656 -2.63 -31.38 0.26
N GLU A 657 -1.49 -32.01 -0.07
CA GLU A 657 -0.47 -32.45 0.91
C GLU A 657 -0.10 -31.30 1.85
N ARG A 658 -0.43 -31.42 3.15
CA ARG A 658 0.30 -30.77 4.23
C ARG A 658 1.70 -31.33 4.10
N SER A 659 2.61 -30.49 3.63
CA SER A 659 3.98 -30.67 4.09
C SER A 659 3.88 -30.67 5.62
N LEU A 660 4.34 -31.74 6.27
CA LEU A 660 4.83 -31.62 7.64
C LEU A 660 5.52 -30.28 7.69
N GLU A 661 5.09 -29.40 8.59
CA GLU A 661 5.93 -28.28 8.91
C GLU A 661 7.26 -28.93 9.20
N ASN A 662 8.24 -28.64 8.34
CA ASN A 662 9.52 -28.36 8.88
C ASN A 662 9.28 -27.17 9.85
N MET A 663 8.73 -27.46 11.04
CA MET A 663 9.37 -27.10 12.30
C MET A 663 10.69 -27.89 12.38
N VAL A 664 11.46 -27.92 11.30
CA VAL A 664 12.80 -27.39 11.40
C VAL A 664 12.53 -26.07 12.10
N ASN A 665 12.84 -26.03 13.41
CA ASN A 665 13.49 -24.84 13.94
C ASN A 665 14.45 -24.45 12.84
N TYR A 666 14.01 -23.54 11.96
CA TYR A 666 14.98 -22.78 11.26
C TYR A 666 15.58 -22.04 12.43
N ASP A 667 16.74 -22.51 12.88
CA ASP A 667 17.71 -21.73 13.61
C ASP A 667 18.04 -20.55 12.68
N SER A 668 17.04 -19.70 12.52
CA SER A 668 16.96 -18.55 11.64
C SER A 668 17.06 -17.31 12.46
N ILE A 669 16.83 -17.42 13.77
CA ILE A 669 17.17 -16.42 14.75
C ILE A 669 17.89 -17.07 15.94
N ARG A 670 18.84 -16.36 16.53
CA ARG A 670 19.52 -16.76 17.79
C ARG A 670 19.92 -15.53 18.58
N LEU A 671 20.15 -15.70 19.87
CA LEU A 671 20.83 -14.71 20.69
C LEU A 671 22.31 -15.09 20.78
N CYS A 672 23.18 -14.20 20.31
CA CYS A 672 24.62 -14.36 20.42
C CYS A 672 25.20 -13.39 21.46
N ALA A 673 25.54 -13.92 22.64
CA ALA A 673 26.17 -13.14 23.71
C ALA A 673 27.70 -12.98 23.54
N ASN A 674 28.37 -13.93 22.87
CA ASN A 674 29.84 -14.04 22.83
C ASN A 674 30.39 -14.21 21.40
N ARG A 675 31.65 -13.82 21.15
CA ARG A 675 32.30 -13.82 19.81
C ARG A 675 32.22 -15.14 19.00
N ASN A 676 32.08 -16.29 19.65
CA ASN A 676 32.00 -17.59 18.97
C ASN A 676 30.57 -18.14 18.85
N CYS A 677 29.56 -17.49 19.46
CA CYS A 677 28.15 -17.92 19.50
C CYS A 677 27.94 -19.43 19.74
N SER A 678 28.89 -20.08 20.41
CA SER A 678 28.92 -21.52 20.68
C SER A 678 28.72 -21.68 22.17
N GLY A 679 27.47 -21.90 22.59
CA GLY A 679 27.21 -22.43 23.92
C GLY A 679 27.91 -23.78 24.02
N SER A 680 28.72 -23.98 25.05
CA SER A 680 29.21 -25.32 25.37
C SER A 680 27.99 -26.21 25.66
N ASP A 681 27.93 -27.39 25.07
CA ASP A 681 26.85 -28.41 25.18
C ASP A 681 26.51 -28.87 26.63
N GLN A 682 27.06 -28.22 27.65
CA GLN A 682 26.81 -28.46 29.07
C GLN A 682 26.01 -27.34 29.77
N GLU A 683 25.67 -26.26 29.08
CA GLU A 683 24.75 -25.22 29.56
C GLU A 683 23.57 -25.08 28.59
N ASN A 684 22.62 -26.02 28.68
CA ASN A 684 21.25 -25.84 28.19
C ASN A 684 20.47 -24.77 29.00
N ASP A 685 21.16 -23.93 29.76
CA ASP A 685 20.58 -22.72 30.33
C ASP A 685 20.49 -21.67 29.22
N SER A 686 19.27 -21.57 28.70
CA SER A 686 18.72 -20.46 27.93
C SER A 686 19.60 -19.21 27.89
N ILE A 687 20.30 -18.97 26.79
CA ILE A 687 20.86 -17.65 26.49
C ILE A 687 19.66 -16.71 26.32
N ARG A 688 19.31 -15.96 27.37
CA ARG A 688 18.19 -15.01 27.38
C ARG A 688 18.61 -13.59 27.00
N GLU A 689 19.89 -13.37 26.75
CA GLU A 689 20.46 -12.08 26.37
C GLU A 689 21.55 -12.25 25.30
N GLY A 690 21.71 -11.26 24.42
CA GLY A 690 22.73 -11.27 23.37
C GLY A 690 22.30 -10.47 22.14
N PHE A 691 23.18 -10.37 21.15
CA PHE A 691 22.81 -9.82 19.85
C PHE A 691 21.85 -10.79 19.16
N LEU A 692 20.66 -10.29 18.82
CA LEU A 692 19.74 -11.03 17.96
C LEU A 692 20.36 -11.13 16.57
N GLU A 693 20.63 -12.35 16.12
CA GLU A 693 21.15 -12.61 14.77
C GLU A 693 20.14 -13.41 13.98
N TYR A 694 20.01 -13.12 12.69
CA TYR A 694 19.24 -13.94 11.76
C TYR A 694 20.14 -14.72 10.79
N TYR A 695 19.77 -15.94 10.45
CA TYR A 695 20.53 -16.74 9.49
C TYR A 695 20.09 -16.42 8.06
N ASN A 696 20.98 -15.81 7.28
CA ASN A 696 20.74 -15.53 5.88
C ASN A 696 21.07 -16.77 5.03
N HIS A 697 20.04 -17.51 4.61
CA HIS A 697 20.19 -18.71 3.78
C HIS A 697 20.84 -18.46 2.41
N THR A 698 20.83 -17.22 1.90
CA THR A 698 21.45 -16.89 0.61
C THR A 698 22.96 -16.72 0.75
N THR A 699 23.42 -16.12 1.87
CA THR A 699 24.84 -15.89 2.13
C THR A 699 25.47 -16.94 3.06
N LEU A 700 24.65 -17.83 3.63
CA LEU A 700 25.02 -18.85 4.62
C LEU A 700 25.69 -18.25 5.87
N GLN A 701 25.28 -17.05 6.28
CA GLN A 701 25.87 -16.30 7.39
C GLN A 701 24.81 -15.85 8.39
N TRP A 702 25.18 -15.84 9.67
CA TRP A 702 24.44 -15.16 10.73
C TRP A 702 24.69 -13.64 10.63
N ILE A 703 23.62 -12.87 10.61
CA ILE A 703 23.65 -11.42 10.44
C ILE A 703 22.95 -10.80 11.66
N PRO A 704 23.63 -9.91 12.41
CA PRO A 704 22.99 -9.23 13.53
C PRO A 704 21.84 -8.34 13.04
N ILE A 705 20.71 -8.44 13.73
CA ILE A 705 19.57 -7.54 13.55
C ILE A 705 19.90 -6.25 14.30
N CYS A 706 20.39 -5.26 13.55
CA CYS A 706 20.62 -3.91 14.03
C CYS A 706 19.55 -2.98 13.44
N ASP A 707 18.30 -3.15 13.88
CA ASP A 707 17.20 -2.28 13.47
C ASP A 707 16.83 -1.31 14.61
N ARG A 708 16.93 0.00 14.35
CA ARG A 708 16.52 1.05 15.31
C ARG A 708 15.02 1.04 15.59
N ARG A 709 14.22 0.34 14.77
CA ARG A 709 12.77 0.18 14.92
C ARG A 709 12.38 -1.18 15.50
N PHE A 710 13.35 -1.95 15.98
CA PHE A 710 13.06 -3.16 16.74
C PHE A 710 12.29 -2.78 18.01
N THR A 711 10.98 -3.03 18.03
CA THR A 711 10.11 -2.66 19.16
C THR A 711 10.08 -3.74 20.23
N GLU A 712 9.55 -3.40 21.41
CA GLU A 712 9.26 -4.39 22.46
C GLU A 712 8.34 -5.50 21.95
N ARG A 713 7.39 -5.17 21.05
CA ARG A 713 6.50 -6.16 20.43
C ARG A 713 7.26 -7.12 19.52
N ASN A 714 8.26 -6.64 18.77
CA ASN A 714 9.15 -7.48 17.97
C ASN A 714 9.99 -8.39 18.88
N ALA A 715 10.48 -7.84 19.99
CA ALA A 715 11.22 -8.59 21.00
C ALA A 715 10.34 -9.69 21.64
N GLN A 716 9.07 -9.42 21.95
CA GLN A 716 8.11 -10.42 22.44
C GLN A 716 7.86 -11.55 21.44
N VAL A 717 7.82 -11.25 20.13
CA VAL A 717 7.70 -12.28 19.07
C VAL A 717 8.96 -13.15 19.04
N VAL A 718 10.14 -12.53 19.05
CA VAL A 718 11.44 -13.22 19.08
C VAL A 718 11.58 -14.10 20.32
N CYS A 719 11.19 -13.62 21.49
CA CYS A 719 11.18 -14.41 22.72
C CYS A 719 10.30 -15.66 22.56
N ARG A 720 9.09 -15.52 22.02
CA ARG A 720 8.22 -16.68 21.76
C ARG A 720 8.80 -17.67 20.76
N GLU A 721 9.46 -17.17 19.72
CA GLU A 721 10.09 -18.00 18.69
C GLU A 721 11.31 -18.75 19.22
N LEU A 722 12.05 -18.15 20.17
CA LEU A 722 13.13 -18.81 20.92
C LEU A 722 12.64 -19.68 22.10
N GLY A 723 11.33 -19.75 22.33
CA GLY A 723 10.74 -20.55 23.42
C GLY A 723 10.75 -19.89 24.81
N TYR A 724 10.97 -18.58 24.90
CA TYR A 724 10.97 -17.79 26.13
C TYR A 724 9.62 -17.09 26.41
N ASP A 725 9.39 -16.80 27.70
CA ASP A 725 8.20 -16.06 28.16
C ASP A 725 8.34 -14.56 27.84
N PRO A 726 7.34 -13.91 27.22
CA PRO A 726 7.37 -12.50 26.87
C PRO A 726 7.13 -11.52 28.05
N LEU A 727 6.98 -12.00 29.30
CA LEU A 727 6.69 -11.13 30.46
C LEU A 727 7.86 -10.19 30.85
N ASP A 728 9.11 -10.58 30.62
CA ASP A 728 10.32 -9.84 31.01
C ASP A 728 11.22 -9.53 29.79
N VAL A 729 10.68 -8.77 28.83
CA VAL A 729 11.37 -8.47 27.57
C VAL A 729 12.03 -7.10 27.64
N PHE A 730 13.36 -7.07 27.52
CA PHE A 730 14.16 -5.85 27.48
C PHE A 730 15.01 -5.84 26.21
N PHE A 731 14.97 -4.75 25.45
CA PHE A 731 15.87 -4.49 24.33
C PHE A 731 16.52 -3.11 24.55
N THR A 732 17.80 -2.99 24.22
CA THR A 732 18.62 -1.78 24.45
C THR A 732 19.33 -1.32 23.19
#